data_AF-A0AAW0BK06-F1
#
_entry.id   AF-A0AAW0BK06-F1
#
_cell.length_a   1.000
_cell.length_b   1.000
_cell.length_c   1.000
_cell.angle_alpha   90.00
_cell.angle_beta   90.00
_cell.angle_gamma   90.00
#
_symmetry.space_group_name_H-M   'P 1'
#
loop_
_entity.id
_entity.type
_entity.pdbx_description
1 polymer ?
#
loop_
_entity_poly.entity_id
_entity_poly.type
_entity_poly.pdbx_seq_one_letter_code
_entity_poly.pdbx_strand_id
1 'polypeptide(L)'
;MSTIGSCLAANPDVSGIGVRLAVYAQTFLSFAPAFLFTADGELDVEEEKVLFAIYAPLLLSSMALLVTTVFQQVTSGLGNHYMLLVLKMMWMMNVSAVVVCVAPTLAWFRRPVPMLPKSSSTATGQSTALKYVRERYLLFWWPRRKSQLLEVLLVSLCITGMSVLGLWHWSILHIGGINEDLNPSQCFDQIRTTVLFTTIPITNELNRRLSLVFYAIMVPPIINVALMVIFINVFEWGLVTPARKLWHGFRDRFLGGDRSQSLPFSSPILHALSGHGHDMRRTEHSDVLESIPPITQCSTAISNFQLDHTPKSNLRLDTDVEAAPNQASPTPSTKGKHLYDFLFETYTICRTWLDFFPLKHFLAISFPFLIAFQTAVDIEMSIDLNLHLMGNLEEDQWTFGQILALLLVVAPALRVGQILLEQTFLGSHIRKWASKTQGCHSALDLSWFMRGLLTRSEWRSLHETIFNNICLAQFACTQLGDATNVVAFQGIFALEWHLLLAISQFKAVDQVFTFYTKPLPSIPSESEPPKQTSSDEEAPKFLADNPLKILKISLIGARDSVSIAQSVRFSDVTERERYREGAVVLACLMDTLYSALKAVERLEVKDVLQRQSNHGAGPQERTGQLNSDVSFCGVPESL
;
A
#
# COMPACT_ATOMS: atom_id res chain seq x y z
N MET A 1 -35.75 6.39 49.16
CA MET A 1 -35.65 5.96 47.76
C MET A 1 -34.44 5.04 47.66
N SER A 2 -34.67 3.73 47.63
CA SER A 2 -33.62 2.76 47.32
C SER A 2 -33.12 3.06 45.92
N THR A 3 -31.86 3.46 45.79
CA THR A 3 -31.16 3.50 44.49
C THR A 3 -31.49 2.21 43.74
N ILE A 4 -32.11 2.35 42.58
CA ILE A 4 -32.40 1.23 41.66
C ILE A 4 -31.11 0.44 41.56
N GLY A 5 -31.14 -0.78 42.11
CA GLY A 5 -29.96 -1.45 42.62
C GLY A 5 -28.99 -1.85 41.52
N SER A 6 -27.77 -1.34 41.60
CA SER A 6 -26.63 -1.93 40.88
C SER A 6 -26.51 -3.38 41.31
N CYS A 7 -26.76 -4.29 40.39
CA CYS A 7 -26.67 -5.74 40.64
C CYS A 7 -25.43 -6.37 40.01
N LEU A 8 -24.73 -5.63 39.15
CA LEU A 8 -23.36 -5.94 38.77
C LEU A 8 -22.40 -5.10 39.61
N ALA A 9 -21.40 -5.73 40.22
CA ALA A 9 -20.25 -5.02 40.75
C ALA A 9 -19.35 -4.61 39.58
N ALA A 10 -18.91 -3.35 39.52
CA ALA A 10 -17.98 -2.89 38.49
C ALA A 10 -16.64 -3.66 38.58
N ASN A 11 -16.04 -3.97 37.43
CA ASN A 11 -14.72 -4.60 37.35
C ASN A 11 -13.87 -3.91 36.27
N PRO A 12 -13.22 -2.78 36.62
CA PRO A 12 -12.44 -1.98 35.68
C PRO A 12 -11.19 -2.69 35.16
N ASP A 13 -10.78 -3.83 35.72
CA ASP A 13 -9.68 -4.64 35.19
C ASP A 13 -10.12 -5.53 34.01
N VAL A 14 -11.43 -5.66 33.78
CA VAL A 14 -12.01 -6.43 32.68
C VAL A 14 -12.73 -5.52 31.68
N SER A 15 -13.66 -4.67 32.13
CA SER A 15 -14.42 -3.76 31.25
C SER A 15 -13.78 -2.37 31.10
N GLY A 16 -12.69 -2.12 31.81
CA GLY A 16 -11.99 -0.83 31.79
C GLY A 16 -11.60 -0.37 30.41
N ILE A 17 -11.75 0.93 30.16
CA ILE A 17 -11.46 1.54 28.86
C ILE A 17 -10.01 1.30 28.43
N GLY A 18 -9.04 1.37 29.35
CA GLY A 18 -7.63 1.14 29.03
C GLY A 18 -7.34 -0.31 28.60
N VAL A 19 -7.97 -1.31 29.24
CA VAL A 19 -7.83 -2.71 28.84
C VAL A 19 -8.44 -2.92 27.45
N ARG A 20 -9.65 -2.40 27.21
CA ARG A 20 -10.32 -2.48 25.91
C ARG A 20 -9.49 -1.87 24.80
N LEU A 21 -9.06 -0.61 24.98
CA LEU A 21 -8.23 0.10 24.02
C LEU A 21 -6.92 -0.63 23.75
N ALA A 22 -6.30 -1.21 24.78
CA ALA A 22 -5.10 -2.00 24.62
C ALA A 22 -5.34 -3.22 23.72
N VAL A 23 -6.37 -4.02 24.02
CA VAL A 23 -6.70 -5.20 23.22
C VAL A 23 -7.08 -4.80 21.78
N TYR A 24 -7.88 -3.75 21.59
CA TYR A 24 -8.23 -3.24 20.26
C TYR A 24 -7.00 -2.80 19.48
N ALA A 25 -6.15 -1.96 20.07
CA ALA A 25 -4.96 -1.47 19.41
C ALA A 25 -4.01 -2.63 19.06
N GLN A 26 -3.78 -3.57 19.97
CA GLN A 26 -2.91 -4.72 19.72
C GLN A 26 -3.45 -5.61 18.58
N THR A 27 -4.75 -5.89 18.58
CA THR A 27 -5.43 -6.65 17.52
C THR A 27 -5.39 -5.92 16.17
N PHE A 28 -5.76 -4.64 16.11
CA PHE A 28 -5.86 -3.94 14.83
C PHE A 28 -4.48 -3.60 14.24
N LEU A 29 -3.50 -3.28 15.08
CA LEU A 29 -2.13 -3.04 14.63
C LEU A 29 -1.47 -4.32 14.08
N SER A 30 -1.85 -5.51 14.56
CA SER A 30 -1.28 -6.77 14.02
C SER A 30 -1.71 -7.06 12.58
N PHE A 31 -2.84 -6.50 12.12
CA PHE A 31 -3.27 -6.64 10.72
C PHE A 31 -2.46 -5.80 9.73
N ALA A 32 -1.91 -4.66 10.15
CA ALA A 32 -1.21 -3.76 9.23
C ALA A 32 0.00 -4.41 8.52
N PRO A 33 0.91 -5.11 9.24
CA PRO A 33 1.98 -5.87 8.59
C PRO A 33 1.46 -6.97 7.66
N ALA A 34 0.37 -7.65 8.02
CA ALA A 34 -0.22 -8.69 7.19
C ALA A 34 -0.70 -8.14 5.84
N PHE A 35 -1.39 -6.99 5.84
CA PHE A 35 -1.80 -6.34 4.60
C PHE A 35 -0.62 -5.90 3.73
N LEU A 36 0.47 -5.46 4.34
CA LEU A 36 1.63 -4.96 3.61
C LEU A 36 2.48 -6.08 3.03
N PHE A 37 2.76 -7.12 3.81
CA PHE A 37 3.49 -8.32 3.37
C PHE A 37 2.69 -9.21 2.42
N THR A 38 1.44 -8.86 2.11
CA THR A 38 0.65 -9.59 1.10
C THR A 38 0.20 -8.71 -0.05
N ALA A 39 0.69 -7.46 -0.10
CA ALA A 39 0.33 -6.49 -1.14
C ALA A 39 0.93 -6.84 -2.50
N ASP A 40 2.15 -7.38 -2.55
CA ASP A 40 2.74 -8.03 -3.75
C ASP A 40 2.18 -9.45 -3.97
N GLY A 41 1.53 -9.98 -2.94
CA GLY A 41 0.89 -11.28 -2.86
C GLY A 41 1.87 -12.45 -2.83
N GLU A 42 3.16 -12.17 -2.65
CA GLU A 42 4.13 -13.18 -2.22
C GLU A 42 4.37 -12.97 -0.73
N LEU A 43 4.54 -14.06 0.03
CA LEU A 43 4.89 -13.95 1.44
C LEU A 43 6.24 -14.64 1.62
N ASP A 44 7.26 -13.83 1.83
CA ASP A 44 8.62 -14.32 2.01
C ASP A 44 8.82 -14.99 3.37
N VAL A 45 9.84 -15.84 3.47
CA VAL A 45 10.15 -16.58 4.71
C VAL A 45 10.51 -15.63 5.85
N GLU A 46 11.17 -14.51 5.55
CA GLU A 46 11.51 -13.51 6.55
C GLU A 46 10.28 -12.70 6.97
N GLU A 47 9.40 -12.34 6.04
CA GLU A 47 8.13 -11.68 6.33
C GLU A 47 7.22 -12.56 7.19
N GLU A 48 7.17 -13.86 6.90
CA GLU A 48 6.46 -14.87 7.70
C GLU A 48 6.98 -14.92 9.15
N LYS A 49 8.30 -14.94 9.35
CA LYS A 49 8.91 -14.89 10.69
C LYS A 49 8.60 -13.58 11.41
N VAL A 50 8.65 -12.45 10.69
CA VAL A 50 8.34 -11.13 11.24
C VAL A 50 6.86 -11.06 11.63
N LEU A 51 5.97 -11.59 10.80
CA LEU A 51 4.55 -11.71 11.08
C LEU A 51 4.33 -12.53 12.35
N PHE A 52 4.94 -13.72 12.46
CA PHE A 52 4.84 -14.52 13.68
C PHE A 52 5.36 -13.77 14.92
N ALA A 53 6.48 -13.04 14.81
CA ALA A 53 7.01 -12.25 15.92
C ALA A 53 6.06 -11.13 16.40
N ILE A 54 5.18 -10.62 15.52
CA ILE A 54 4.14 -9.65 15.86
C ILE A 54 2.94 -10.32 16.53
N TYR A 55 2.55 -11.52 16.08
CA TYR A 55 1.40 -12.25 16.60
C TYR A 55 1.69 -13.07 17.86
N ALA A 56 2.93 -13.50 18.10
CA ALA A 56 3.29 -14.27 19.28
C ALA A 56 2.95 -13.54 20.61
N PRO A 57 3.22 -12.23 20.78
CA PRO A 57 2.73 -11.48 21.93
C PRO A 57 1.20 -11.47 22.07
N LEU A 58 0.46 -11.43 20.96
CA LEU A 58 -1.01 -11.43 20.96
C LEU A 58 -1.56 -12.78 21.44
N LEU A 59 -0.98 -13.88 20.96
CA LEU A 59 -1.31 -15.24 21.41
C LEU A 59 -0.95 -15.43 22.89
N LEU A 60 0.18 -14.89 23.33
CA LEU A 60 0.58 -14.94 24.73
C LEU A 60 -0.36 -14.13 25.63
N SER A 61 -0.78 -12.93 25.20
CA SER A 61 -1.81 -12.14 25.88
C SER A 61 -3.14 -12.89 25.96
N SER A 62 -3.57 -13.54 24.88
CA SER A 62 -4.79 -14.35 24.89
C SER A 62 -4.68 -15.56 25.84
N MET A 63 -3.51 -16.19 25.94
CA MET A 63 -3.25 -17.27 26.89
C MET A 63 -3.27 -16.77 28.34
N ALA A 64 -2.64 -15.62 28.61
CA ALA A 64 -2.66 -15.00 29.93
C ALA A 64 -4.10 -14.64 30.35
N LEU A 65 -4.90 -14.09 29.44
CA LEU A 65 -6.32 -13.80 29.68
C LEU A 65 -7.13 -15.08 29.95
N LEU A 66 -6.89 -16.17 29.21
CA LEU A 66 -7.52 -17.46 29.49
C LEU A 66 -7.22 -17.95 30.91
N VAL A 67 -5.93 -18.03 31.27
CA VAL A 67 -5.48 -18.56 32.56
C VAL A 67 -5.99 -17.71 33.72
N THR A 68 -5.88 -16.38 33.59
CA THR A 68 -6.37 -15.45 34.61
C THR A 68 -7.88 -15.52 34.78
N THR A 69 -8.63 -15.66 33.69
CA THR A 69 -10.10 -15.82 33.73
C THR A 69 -10.50 -17.11 34.44
N VAL A 70 -9.84 -18.24 34.13
CA VAL A 70 -10.09 -19.51 34.81
C VAL A 70 -9.78 -19.37 36.31
N PHE A 71 -8.65 -18.75 36.66
CA PHE A 71 -8.25 -18.55 38.05
C PHE A 71 -9.22 -17.63 38.81
N GLN A 72 -9.61 -16.49 38.22
CA GLN A 72 -10.58 -15.57 38.80
C GLN A 72 -11.96 -16.22 38.96
N GLN A 73 -12.39 -16.99 37.97
CA GLN A 73 -13.65 -17.72 38.03
C GLN A 73 -13.68 -18.72 39.19
N VAL A 74 -12.58 -19.43 39.43
CA VAL A 74 -12.47 -20.42 40.51
C VAL A 74 -12.33 -19.77 41.89
N THR A 75 -11.63 -18.64 41.99
CA THR A 75 -11.30 -18.02 43.29
C THR A 75 -12.33 -17.01 43.77
N SER A 76 -12.74 -16.09 42.90
CA SER A 76 -13.58 -14.94 43.26
C SER A 76 -14.96 -15.01 42.64
N GLY A 77 -15.15 -15.87 41.63
CA GLY A 77 -16.35 -15.90 40.80
C GLY A 77 -16.37 -14.68 39.87
N LEU A 78 -16.16 -14.90 38.57
CA LEU A 78 -16.30 -13.85 37.58
C LEU A 78 -17.78 -13.77 37.17
N GLY A 79 -18.37 -12.58 37.26
CA GLY A 79 -19.75 -12.38 36.84
C GLY A 79 -19.96 -12.79 35.38
N ASN A 80 -21.15 -13.32 35.04
CA ASN A 80 -21.42 -13.84 33.69
C ASN A 80 -21.23 -12.79 32.59
N HIS A 81 -21.54 -11.52 32.87
CA HIS A 81 -21.28 -10.41 31.94
C HIS A 81 -19.77 -10.28 31.63
N TYR A 82 -18.93 -10.25 32.65
CA TYR A 82 -17.47 -10.13 32.49
C TYR A 82 -16.86 -11.36 31.81
N MET A 83 -17.35 -12.57 32.13
CA MET A 83 -16.93 -13.79 31.44
C MET A 83 -17.19 -13.72 29.93
N LEU A 84 -18.38 -13.25 29.52
CA LEU A 84 -18.70 -13.07 28.09
C LEU A 84 -17.85 -11.99 27.44
N LEU A 85 -17.56 -10.91 28.16
CA LEU A 85 -16.72 -9.82 27.67
C LEU A 85 -15.29 -10.30 27.41
N VAL A 86 -14.69 -11.03 28.36
CA VAL A 86 -13.36 -11.65 28.17
C VAL A 86 -13.40 -12.65 27.02
N LEU A 87 -14.43 -13.47 26.92
CA LEU A 87 -14.58 -14.46 25.86
C LEU A 87 -14.64 -13.79 24.47
N LYS A 88 -15.32 -12.64 24.34
CA LYS A 88 -15.34 -11.83 23.11
C LYS A 88 -13.97 -11.22 22.80
N MET A 89 -13.28 -10.66 23.80
CA MET A 89 -11.90 -10.13 23.63
C MET A 89 -10.94 -11.23 23.16
N MET A 90 -11.02 -12.42 23.77
CA MET A 90 -10.25 -13.58 23.36
C MET A 90 -10.58 -14.00 21.92
N TRP A 91 -11.84 -14.02 21.52
CA TRP A 91 -12.22 -14.31 20.13
C TRP A 91 -11.59 -13.31 19.17
N MET A 92 -11.66 -12.03 19.48
CA MET A 92 -11.08 -10.97 18.67
C MET A 92 -9.56 -11.14 18.50
N MET A 93 -8.82 -11.39 19.58
CA MET A 93 -7.36 -11.64 19.51
C MET A 93 -7.01 -12.93 18.74
N ASN A 94 -7.76 -14.01 18.96
CA ASN A 94 -7.51 -15.29 18.30
C ASN A 94 -7.85 -15.23 16.81
N VAL A 95 -8.94 -14.55 16.43
CA VAL A 95 -9.33 -14.33 15.03
C VAL A 95 -8.24 -13.54 14.30
N SER A 96 -7.65 -12.52 14.90
CA SER A 96 -6.49 -11.86 14.30
C SER A 96 -5.31 -12.81 14.13
N ALA A 97 -5.02 -13.68 15.11
CA ALA A 97 -3.92 -14.63 15.00
C ALA A 97 -4.13 -15.71 13.92
N VAL A 98 -5.38 -15.99 13.52
CA VAL A 98 -5.69 -16.88 12.38
C VAL A 98 -5.05 -16.38 11.07
N VAL A 99 -4.74 -15.09 10.94
CA VAL A 99 -4.01 -14.54 9.79
C VAL A 99 -2.67 -15.22 9.58
N VAL A 100 -1.97 -15.60 10.66
CA VAL A 100 -0.69 -16.35 10.59
C VAL A 100 -0.88 -17.75 10.02
N CYS A 101 -2.05 -18.36 10.21
CA CYS A 101 -2.36 -19.65 9.60
C CYS A 101 -2.78 -19.48 8.13
N VAL A 102 -3.54 -18.43 7.81
CA VAL A 102 -4.14 -18.24 6.49
C VAL A 102 -3.13 -17.73 5.47
N ALA A 103 -2.35 -16.70 5.79
CA ALA A 103 -1.47 -16.05 4.82
C ALA A 103 -0.44 -17.03 4.21
N PRO A 104 0.25 -17.89 4.99
CA PRO A 104 1.17 -18.89 4.41
C PRO A 104 0.46 -19.96 3.58
N THR A 105 -0.76 -20.36 3.96
CA THR A 105 -1.54 -21.33 3.15
C THR A 105 -1.91 -20.75 1.79
N LEU A 106 -2.21 -19.46 1.71
CA LEU A 106 -2.50 -18.76 0.46
C LEU A 106 -1.26 -18.58 -0.41
N ALA A 107 -0.13 -18.20 0.17
CA ALA A 107 1.14 -18.15 -0.53
C ALA A 107 1.55 -19.54 -1.06
N TRP A 108 1.21 -20.62 -0.35
CA TRP A 108 1.49 -21.98 -0.79
C TRP A 108 0.71 -22.36 -2.05
N PHE A 109 -0.56 -21.94 -2.18
CA PHE A 109 -1.35 -22.18 -3.39
C PHE A 109 -0.72 -21.57 -4.65
N ARG A 110 0.18 -20.58 -4.53
CA ARG A 110 0.89 -20.00 -5.68
C ARG A 110 2.02 -20.87 -6.21
N ARG A 111 2.67 -21.70 -5.39
CA ARG A 111 3.87 -22.41 -5.84
C ARG A 111 3.47 -23.44 -6.90
N PRO A 112 3.93 -23.29 -8.17
CA PRO A 112 3.60 -24.23 -9.22
C PRO A 112 4.09 -25.59 -8.75
N VAL A 113 3.16 -26.54 -8.61
CA VAL A 113 3.54 -27.86 -8.14
C VAL A 113 4.51 -28.40 -9.18
N PRO A 114 5.75 -28.81 -8.78
CA PRO A 114 6.72 -29.34 -9.73
C PRO A 114 6.01 -30.40 -10.55
N MET A 115 5.86 -30.13 -11.85
CA MET A 115 5.17 -31.05 -12.74
C MET A 115 5.97 -32.34 -12.67
N LEU A 116 5.36 -33.38 -12.08
CA LEU A 116 5.95 -34.71 -12.07
C LEU A 116 6.36 -35.03 -13.51
N PRO A 117 7.55 -35.61 -13.71
CA PRO A 117 8.03 -35.96 -15.04
C PRO A 117 6.92 -36.73 -15.75
N LYS A 118 6.52 -36.26 -16.94
CA LYS A 118 5.57 -36.97 -17.80
C LYS A 118 6.14 -38.36 -18.03
N SER A 119 5.68 -39.35 -17.26
CA SER A 119 6.04 -40.74 -17.49
C SER A 119 5.36 -41.14 -18.79
N SER A 120 6.11 -41.09 -19.88
CA SER A 120 5.71 -41.63 -21.16
C SER A 120 5.46 -43.13 -21.00
N SER A 121 4.31 -43.57 -21.49
CA SER A 121 3.92 -44.96 -21.76
C SER A 121 3.85 -45.93 -20.57
N THR A 122 2.66 -46.13 -20.01
CA THR A 122 2.01 -47.45 -19.92
C THR A 122 0.57 -47.30 -19.38
N ALA A 123 -0.39 -47.92 -20.08
CA ALA A 123 -1.83 -47.64 -19.96
C ALA A 123 -2.54 -48.23 -18.72
N THR A 124 -1.81 -48.65 -17.68
CA THR A 124 -2.37 -49.33 -16.49
C THR A 124 -2.50 -48.44 -15.24
N GLY A 125 -2.21 -47.14 -15.34
CA GLY A 125 -2.04 -46.24 -14.19
C GLY A 125 -3.24 -45.37 -13.76
N GLN A 126 -4.50 -45.76 -14.00
CA GLN A 126 -5.64 -44.89 -13.67
C GLN A 126 -5.99 -44.86 -12.17
N SER A 127 -5.73 -45.94 -11.41
CA SER A 127 -6.03 -45.98 -9.97
C SER A 127 -5.00 -45.23 -9.11
N THR A 128 -3.75 -45.14 -9.60
CA THR A 128 -2.68 -44.38 -8.93
C THR A 128 -2.89 -42.87 -9.03
N ALA A 129 -3.49 -42.39 -10.12
CA ALA A 129 -3.82 -40.97 -10.27
C ALA A 129 -4.81 -40.47 -9.21
N LEU A 130 -5.86 -41.24 -8.91
CA LEU A 130 -6.86 -40.86 -7.90
C LEU A 130 -6.28 -40.86 -6.48
N LYS A 131 -5.41 -41.84 -6.17
CA LYS A 131 -4.70 -41.93 -4.89
C LYS A 131 -3.75 -40.75 -4.70
N TYR A 132 -3.07 -40.33 -5.77
CA TYR A 132 -2.18 -39.16 -5.76
C TYR A 132 -2.95 -37.85 -5.56
N VAL A 133 -4.11 -37.68 -6.19
CA VAL A 133 -4.97 -36.50 -5.99
C VAL A 133 -5.44 -36.44 -4.53
N ARG A 134 -5.86 -37.57 -3.94
CA ARG A 134 -6.31 -37.64 -2.54
C ARG A 134 -5.19 -37.33 -1.55
N GLU A 135 -4.01 -37.92 -1.73
CA GLU A 135 -2.83 -37.60 -0.90
C GLU A 135 -2.45 -36.12 -1.04
N ARG A 136 -2.58 -35.55 -2.24
CA ARG A 136 -2.32 -34.12 -2.49
C ARG A 136 -3.28 -33.21 -1.74
N TYR A 137 -4.56 -33.58 -1.57
CA TYR A 137 -5.54 -32.81 -0.80
C TYR A 137 -5.41 -33.01 0.72
N LEU A 138 -4.92 -34.15 1.19
CA LEU A 138 -4.73 -34.40 2.62
C LEU A 138 -3.39 -33.82 3.14
N LEU A 139 -2.30 -33.96 2.37
CA LEU A 139 -1.01 -33.33 2.66
C LEU A 139 -1.01 -31.83 2.35
N PHE A 140 -2.02 -31.35 1.63
CA PHE A 140 -2.25 -29.92 1.34
C PHE A 140 -2.22 -29.06 2.61
N TRP A 141 -2.76 -29.60 3.70
CA TRP A 141 -2.99 -28.87 4.96
C TRP A 141 -1.85 -29.04 5.96
N TRP A 142 -0.91 -29.95 5.72
CA TRP A 142 0.12 -30.23 6.71
C TRP A 142 1.19 -29.14 6.67
N PRO A 143 1.49 -28.47 7.80
CA PRO A 143 2.57 -27.51 7.86
C PRO A 143 3.87 -28.16 7.38
N ARG A 144 4.42 -27.67 6.26
CA ARG A 144 5.60 -28.29 5.65
C ARG A 144 6.88 -27.95 6.44
N ARG A 145 6.84 -26.89 7.24
CA ARG A 145 7.93 -26.43 8.10
C ARG A 145 7.58 -26.65 9.57
N LYS A 146 8.58 -27.06 10.35
CA LYS A 146 8.44 -27.25 11.80
C LYS A 146 8.05 -25.96 12.52
N SER A 147 8.48 -24.78 12.03
CA SER A 147 8.09 -23.48 12.59
C SER A 147 6.59 -23.27 12.48
N GLN A 148 6.03 -23.35 11.27
CA GLN A 148 4.58 -23.19 11.00
C GLN A 148 3.72 -24.14 11.85
N LEU A 149 4.19 -25.36 12.11
CA LEU A 149 3.48 -26.31 12.94
C LEU A 149 3.33 -25.82 14.38
N LEU A 150 4.36 -25.20 14.94
CA LEU A 150 4.30 -24.60 16.28
C LEU A 150 3.30 -23.44 16.33
N GLU A 151 3.29 -22.61 15.29
CA GLU A 151 2.40 -21.44 15.19
C GLU A 151 0.94 -21.87 15.10
N VAL A 152 0.64 -22.80 14.19
CA VAL A 152 -0.68 -23.40 14.03
C VAL A 152 -1.12 -24.09 15.33
N LEU A 153 -0.22 -24.82 15.99
CA LEU A 153 -0.51 -25.47 17.26
C LEU A 153 -0.80 -24.47 18.37
N LEU A 154 -0.08 -23.34 18.44
CA LEU A 154 -0.31 -22.30 19.43
C LEU A 154 -1.67 -21.62 19.24
N VAL A 155 -1.99 -21.21 18.00
CA VAL A 155 -3.30 -20.64 17.64
C VAL A 155 -4.42 -21.64 17.97
N SER A 156 -4.23 -22.90 17.57
CA SER A 156 -5.15 -23.99 17.83
C SER A 156 -5.41 -24.21 19.32
N LEU A 157 -4.35 -24.22 20.14
CA LEU A 157 -4.44 -24.36 21.59
C LEU A 157 -5.20 -23.19 22.23
N CYS A 158 -4.99 -21.97 21.74
CA CYS A 158 -5.74 -20.79 22.20
C CYS A 158 -7.23 -20.89 21.91
N ILE A 159 -7.57 -21.27 20.68
CA ILE A 159 -8.95 -21.46 20.27
C ILE A 159 -9.60 -22.61 21.05
N THR A 160 -8.88 -23.71 21.27
CA THR A 160 -9.36 -24.84 22.09
C THR A 160 -9.61 -24.41 23.53
N GLY A 161 -8.64 -23.74 24.17
CA GLY A 161 -8.78 -23.31 25.57
C GLY A 161 -9.94 -22.33 25.76
N MET A 162 -10.06 -21.36 24.85
CA MET A 162 -11.21 -20.46 24.78
C MET A 162 -12.53 -21.22 24.58
N SER A 163 -12.52 -22.26 23.74
CA SER A 163 -13.72 -23.03 23.46
C SER A 163 -14.16 -23.91 24.62
N VAL A 164 -13.21 -24.46 25.38
CA VAL A 164 -13.49 -25.15 26.64
C VAL A 164 -14.08 -24.17 27.66
N LEU A 165 -13.51 -22.97 27.79
CA LEU A 165 -14.04 -21.93 28.67
C LEU A 165 -15.46 -21.50 28.27
N GLY A 166 -15.70 -21.30 26.98
CA GLY A 166 -17.02 -20.98 26.45
C GLY A 166 -18.03 -22.10 26.69
N LEU A 167 -17.67 -23.35 26.40
CA LEU A 167 -18.51 -24.52 26.65
C LEU A 167 -18.86 -24.67 28.14
N TRP A 168 -17.87 -24.46 29.01
CA TRP A 168 -18.07 -24.46 30.46
C TRP A 168 -19.05 -23.36 30.88
N HIS A 169 -18.83 -22.12 30.45
CA HIS A 169 -19.71 -20.99 30.77
C HIS A 169 -21.15 -21.22 30.31
N TRP A 170 -21.33 -21.61 29.05
CA TRP A 170 -22.67 -21.83 28.48
C TRP A 170 -23.37 -23.09 29.03
N SER A 171 -22.62 -24.09 29.50
CA SER A 171 -23.22 -25.27 30.14
C SER A 171 -23.72 -24.98 31.55
N ILE A 172 -23.01 -24.15 32.33
CA ILE A 172 -23.51 -23.65 33.61
C ILE A 172 -24.83 -22.88 33.41
N LEU A 173 -24.87 -22.01 32.40
CA LEU A 173 -26.10 -21.29 32.02
C LEU A 173 -27.23 -22.21 31.53
N HIS A 174 -26.92 -23.43 31.07
CA HIS A 174 -27.92 -24.41 30.64
C HIS A 174 -28.61 -25.08 31.82
N ILE A 175 -27.82 -25.47 32.83
CA ILE A 175 -28.30 -26.14 34.04
C ILE A 175 -29.18 -25.19 34.88
N GLY A 176 -28.98 -23.88 34.77
CA GLY A 176 -29.76 -22.86 35.50
C GLY A 176 -31.26 -22.82 35.19
N GLY A 177 -31.74 -23.42 34.10
CA GLY A 177 -33.18 -23.62 33.90
C GLY A 177 -33.82 -24.64 34.86
N ILE A 178 -32.99 -25.38 35.62
CA ILE A 178 -33.39 -26.44 36.56
C ILE A 178 -33.14 -26.00 38.02
N ASN A 179 -32.28 -25.01 38.26
CA ASN A 179 -32.08 -24.43 39.59
C ASN A 179 -32.97 -23.20 39.76
N GLU A 180 -34.15 -23.37 40.36
CA GLU A 180 -35.02 -22.26 40.80
C GLU A 180 -34.32 -21.29 41.79
N ASP A 181 -33.15 -21.68 42.32
CA ASP A 181 -32.35 -20.91 43.29
C ASP A 181 -31.28 -19.99 42.65
N LEU A 182 -31.35 -19.66 41.35
CA LEU A 182 -30.43 -18.64 40.81
C LEU A 182 -30.64 -17.33 41.56
N ASN A 183 -29.59 -16.92 42.27
CA ASN A 183 -29.63 -15.78 43.18
C ASN A 183 -30.11 -14.54 42.42
N PRO A 184 -31.33 -14.02 42.68
CA PRO A 184 -31.92 -12.92 41.92
C PRO A 184 -31.08 -11.63 41.99
N SER A 185 -30.13 -11.58 42.92
CA SER A 185 -29.14 -10.52 43.06
C SER A 185 -28.21 -10.35 41.85
N GLN A 186 -28.05 -11.33 40.95
CA GLN A 186 -27.14 -11.22 39.80
C GLN A 186 -27.80 -10.74 38.49
N CYS A 187 -29.08 -10.39 38.51
CA CYS A 187 -29.80 -9.78 37.38
C CYS A 187 -29.67 -10.51 36.03
N PHE A 188 -29.57 -11.85 36.02
CA PHE A 188 -29.33 -12.61 34.79
C PHE A 188 -30.31 -12.33 33.65
N ASP A 189 -31.58 -12.11 33.97
CA ASP A 189 -32.63 -11.82 32.98
C ASP A 189 -32.48 -10.44 32.33
N GLN A 190 -31.71 -9.55 32.94
CA GLN A 190 -31.49 -8.18 32.46
C GLN A 190 -30.21 -8.07 31.62
N ILE A 191 -29.26 -8.98 31.79
CA ILE A 191 -28.00 -8.91 31.05
C ILE A 191 -28.24 -9.25 29.57
N ARG A 192 -27.89 -8.31 28.70
CA ARG A 192 -28.01 -8.44 27.24
C ARG A 192 -26.63 -8.59 26.61
N THR A 193 -26.52 -9.43 25.59
CA THR A 193 -25.31 -9.54 24.77
C THR A 193 -25.64 -9.19 23.33
N THR A 194 -24.72 -8.50 22.66
CA THR A 194 -24.85 -8.22 21.22
C THR A 194 -24.14 -9.30 20.43
N VAL A 195 -24.80 -9.86 19.43
CA VAL A 195 -24.23 -10.78 18.44
C VAL A 195 -24.59 -10.26 17.06
N LEU A 196 -23.60 -9.89 16.25
CA LEU A 196 -23.83 -9.33 14.91
C LEU A 196 -24.77 -8.11 14.94
N PHE A 197 -24.52 -7.15 15.85
CA PHE A 197 -25.38 -5.98 16.10
C PHE A 197 -26.80 -6.29 16.62
N THR A 198 -27.18 -7.56 16.76
CA THR A 198 -28.48 -7.91 17.33
C THR A 198 -28.38 -8.08 18.84
N THR A 199 -29.22 -7.37 19.58
CA THR A 199 -29.28 -7.49 21.04
C THR A 199 -30.11 -8.70 21.43
N ILE A 200 -29.50 -9.63 22.15
CA ILE A 200 -30.14 -10.88 22.57
C ILE A 200 -29.95 -11.02 24.09
N PRO A 201 -31.02 -11.35 24.86
CA PRO A 201 -30.85 -11.67 26.27
C PRO A 201 -30.02 -12.95 26.41
N ILE A 202 -29.10 -13.01 27.39
CA ILE A 202 -28.24 -14.19 27.58
C ILE A 202 -29.06 -15.45 27.87
N THR A 203 -30.25 -15.28 28.46
CA THR A 203 -31.20 -16.34 28.77
C THR A 203 -31.91 -16.93 27.54
N ASN A 204 -31.73 -16.35 26.34
CA ASN A 204 -32.32 -16.89 25.13
C ASN A 204 -31.81 -18.32 24.83
N GLU A 205 -32.75 -19.27 24.83
CA GLU A 205 -32.44 -20.68 24.65
C GLU A 205 -31.76 -20.99 23.30
N LEU A 206 -32.17 -20.32 22.21
CA LEU A 206 -31.59 -20.52 20.89
C LEU A 206 -30.13 -20.09 20.87
N ASN A 207 -29.82 -18.90 21.40
CA ASN A 207 -28.46 -18.37 21.44
C ASN A 207 -27.55 -19.26 22.30
N ARG A 208 -28.06 -19.76 23.43
CA ARG A 208 -27.34 -20.72 24.29
C ARG A 208 -27.05 -22.03 23.56
N ARG A 209 -28.03 -22.63 22.89
CA ARG A 209 -27.85 -23.87 22.12
C ARG A 209 -26.85 -23.68 20.98
N LEU A 210 -26.96 -22.58 20.23
CA LEU A 210 -26.03 -22.26 19.15
C LEU A 210 -24.60 -22.05 19.67
N SER A 211 -24.45 -21.33 20.79
CA SER A 211 -23.15 -21.12 21.44
C SER A 211 -22.53 -22.42 21.93
N LEU A 212 -23.31 -23.31 22.58
CA LEU A 212 -22.85 -24.63 23.00
C LEU A 212 -22.38 -25.49 21.82
N VAL A 213 -23.14 -25.54 20.74
CA VAL A 213 -22.78 -26.28 19.52
C VAL A 213 -21.51 -25.71 18.90
N PHE A 214 -21.44 -24.38 18.77
CA PHE A 214 -20.27 -23.69 18.24
C PHE A 214 -19.00 -23.99 19.04
N TYR A 215 -19.05 -23.83 20.36
CA TYR A 215 -17.89 -24.12 21.20
C TYR A 215 -17.52 -25.60 21.21
N ALA A 216 -18.50 -26.51 21.22
CA ALA A 216 -18.23 -27.96 21.13
C ALA A 216 -17.49 -28.34 19.83
N ILE A 217 -17.85 -27.72 18.70
CA ILE A 217 -17.17 -27.92 17.41
C ILE A 217 -15.73 -27.37 17.43
N MET A 218 -15.48 -26.28 18.16
CA MET A 218 -14.19 -25.59 18.19
C MET A 218 -13.22 -26.12 19.27
N VAL A 219 -13.67 -27.00 20.16
CA VAL A 219 -12.82 -27.66 21.17
C VAL A 219 -11.69 -28.48 20.54
N PRO A 220 -11.92 -29.36 19.53
CA PRO A 220 -10.84 -30.20 19.02
C PRO A 220 -9.79 -29.36 18.26
N PRO A 221 -8.51 -29.37 18.69
CA PRO A 221 -7.50 -28.44 18.21
C PRO A 221 -7.27 -28.52 16.69
N ILE A 222 -7.20 -29.72 16.13
CA ILE A 222 -6.97 -29.87 14.68
C ILE A 222 -8.19 -29.40 13.88
N ILE A 223 -9.39 -29.60 14.41
CA ILE A 223 -10.64 -29.25 13.72
C ILE A 223 -10.83 -27.73 13.69
N ASN A 224 -10.47 -27.02 14.75
CA ASN A 224 -10.72 -25.59 14.84
C ASN A 224 -9.95 -24.78 13.77
N VAL A 225 -8.65 -25.05 13.57
CA VAL A 225 -7.85 -24.38 12.54
C VAL A 225 -8.30 -24.82 11.15
N ALA A 226 -8.56 -26.12 10.96
CA ALA A 226 -9.03 -26.63 9.68
C ALA A 226 -10.35 -25.97 9.25
N LEU A 227 -11.31 -25.85 10.16
CA LEU A 227 -12.59 -25.19 9.90
C LEU A 227 -12.41 -23.72 9.55
N MET A 228 -11.56 -22.99 10.28
CA MET A 228 -11.30 -21.58 9.98
C MET A 228 -10.68 -21.38 8.60
N VAL A 229 -9.67 -22.18 8.25
CA VAL A 229 -9.01 -22.06 6.94
C VAL A 229 -9.94 -22.53 5.81
N ILE A 230 -10.74 -23.59 6.02
CA ILE A 230 -11.79 -24.00 5.05
C ILE A 230 -12.79 -22.87 4.85
N PHE A 231 -13.28 -22.29 5.94
CA PHE A 231 -14.29 -21.24 5.91
C PHE A 231 -13.78 -20.00 5.16
N ILE A 232 -12.54 -19.57 5.41
CA ILE A 232 -11.91 -18.45 4.71
C ILE A 232 -11.75 -18.75 3.23
N ASN A 233 -11.28 -19.95 2.86
CA ASN A 233 -11.16 -20.33 1.45
C ASN A 233 -12.52 -20.41 0.74
N VAL A 234 -13.56 -20.92 1.41
CA VAL A 234 -14.92 -20.98 0.86
C VAL A 234 -15.50 -19.58 0.70
N PHE A 235 -15.28 -18.70 1.68
CA PHE A 235 -15.72 -17.31 1.64
C PHE A 235 -15.03 -16.55 0.51
N GLU A 236 -13.71 -16.66 0.39
CA GLU A 236 -12.95 -16.10 -0.71
C GLU A 236 -13.44 -16.63 -2.06
N TRP A 237 -13.63 -17.94 -2.20
CA TRP A 237 -14.15 -18.52 -3.43
C TRP A 237 -15.56 -18.00 -3.75
N GLY A 238 -16.41 -17.88 -2.73
CA GLY A 238 -17.78 -17.38 -2.82
C GLY A 238 -17.86 -15.91 -3.21
N LEU A 239 -16.89 -15.06 -2.83
CA LEU A 239 -16.84 -13.65 -3.24
C LEU A 239 -16.11 -13.44 -4.57
N VAL A 240 -14.94 -14.06 -4.73
CA VAL A 240 -14.06 -13.84 -5.87
C VAL A 240 -14.64 -14.42 -7.16
N THR A 241 -15.28 -15.59 -7.10
CA THR A 241 -15.84 -16.24 -8.30
C THR A 241 -16.97 -15.43 -8.95
N PRO A 242 -18.00 -14.95 -8.23
CA PRO A 242 -19.03 -14.11 -8.83
C PRO A 242 -18.48 -12.74 -9.22
N ALA A 243 -17.59 -12.12 -8.43
CA ALA A 243 -16.94 -10.87 -8.79
C ALA A 243 -16.17 -11.00 -10.12
N ARG A 244 -15.44 -12.12 -10.31
CA ARG A 244 -14.76 -12.44 -11.57
C ARG A 244 -15.75 -12.59 -12.72
N LYS A 245 -16.84 -13.33 -12.53
CA LYS A 245 -17.86 -13.53 -13.56
C LYS A 245 -18.55 -12.21 -13.95
N LEU A 246 -18.83 -11.37 -12.97
CA LEU A 246 -19.42 -10.05 -13.15
C LEU A 246 -18.46 -9.09 -13.86
N TRP A 247 -17.17 -9.11 -13.48
CA TRP A 247 -16.13 -8.32 -14.13
C TRP A 247 -15.92 -8.73 -15.59
N HIS A 248 -15.82 -10.03 -15.89
CA HIS A 248 -15.74 -10.50 -17.29
C HIS A 248 -17.01 -10.14 -18.07
N GLY A 249 -18.20 -10.29 -17.47
CA GLY A 249 -19.45 -9.89 -18.11
C GLY A 249 -19.53 -8.38 -18.40
N PHE A 250 -19.04 -7.54 -17.48
CA PHE A 250 -18.94 -6.10 -17.67
C PHE A 250 -17.95 -5.76 -18.78
N ARG A 251 -16.75 -6.37 -18.74
CA ARG A 251 -15.71 -6.22 -19.77
C ARG A 251 -16.24 -6.55 -21.17
N ASP A 252 -16.88 -7.72 -21.31
CA ASP A 252 -17.34 -8.20 -22.60
C ASP A 252 -18.49 -7.32 -23.16
N ARG A 253 -19.32 -6.70 -22.28
CA ARG A 253 -20.38 -5.75 -22.69
C ARG A 253 -19.85 -4.35 -23.03
N PHE A 254 -18.93 -3.81 -22.25
CA PHE A 254 -18.50 -2.40 -22.37
C PHE A 254 -17.34 -2.20 -23.33
N LEU A 255 -16.38 -3.13 -23.37
CA LEU A 255 -15.22 -3.00 -24.25
C LEU A 255 -15.49 -3.47 -25.67
N GLY A 256 -16.76 -3.70 -26.03
CA GLY A 256 -17.11 -4.17 -27.35
C GLY A 256 -16.35 -5.45 -27.64
N GLY A 257 -16.64 -6.50 -26.87
CA GLY A 257 -16.36 -7.85 -27.32
C GLY A 257 -17.21 -8.13 -28.55
N ASP A 258 -16.91 -7.45 -29.66
CA ASP A 258 -16.84 -8.10 -30.95
C ASP A 258 -15.96 -9.32 -30.70
N ARG A 259 -16.62 -10.41 -30.29
CA ARG A 259 -16.50 -11.62 -31.08
C ARG A 259 -16.67 -11.13 -32.51
N SER A 260 -15.56 -10.71 -33.11
CA SER A 260 -15.24 -11.08 -34.46
C SER A 260 -15.59 -12.56 -34.47
N GLN A 261 -16.83 -12.84 -34.89
CA GLN A 261 -17.13 -14.03 -35.62
C GLN A 261 -15.92 -14.15 -36.51
N SER A 262 -15.10 -15.16 -36.23
CA SER A 262 -14.24 -15.70 -37.25
C SER A 262 -15.21 -16.03 -38.38
N LEU A 263 -15.46 -15.05 -39.24
CA LEU A 263 -15.96 -15.27 -40.58
C LEU A 263 -15.10 -16.42 -41.05
N PRO A 264 -15.69 -17.55 -41.47
CA PRO A 264 -14.93 -18.60 -42.09
C PRO A 264 -14.36 -17.96 -43.35
N PHE A 265 -13.14 -17.44 -43.25
CA PHE A 265 -12.29 -17.17 -44.38
C PHE A 265 -11.93 -18.56 -44.88
N SER A 266 -12.86 -19.12 -45.67
CA SER A 266 -12.58 -20.17 -46.61
C SER A 266 -11.46 -19.64 -47.49
N SER A 267 -10.23 -20.04 -47.18
CA SER A 267 -9.10 -19.94 -48.07
C SER A 267 -8.98 -21.27 -48.83
N PRO A 268 -9.39 -21.36 -50.11
CA PRO A 268 -9.05 -22.52 -50.94
C PRO A 268 -7.64 -22.44 -51.54
N ILE A 269 -6.81 -21.46 -51.16
CA ILE A 269 -5.58 -21.14 -51.92
C ILE A 269 -4.27 -21.58 -51.23
N LEU A 270 -4.30 -22.04 -49.97
CA LEU A 270 -3.07 -22.51 -49.29
C LEU A 270 -2.79 -24.02 -49.44
N HIS A 271 -3.53 -24.73 -50.29
CA HIS A 271 -3.25 -26.14 -50.62
C HIS A 271 -2.41 -26.33 -51.90
N ALA A 272 -2.01 -25.27 -52.59
CA ALA A 272 -1.25 -25.36 -53.84
C ALA A 272 0.29 -25.28 -53.69
N LEU A 273 0.84 -25.10 -52.48
CA LEU A 273 2.29 -24.95 -52.28
C LEU A 273 2.90 -25.86 -51.20
N SER A 274 2.23 -26.96 -50.83
CA SER A 274 2.82 -28.02 -50.00
C SER A 274 3.04 -29.28 -50.84
N GLY A 275 4.11 -29.28 -51.64
CA GLY A 275 4.43 -30.38 -52.53
C GLY A 275 5.91 -30.50 -52.84
N HIS A 276 6.77 -30.66 -51.83
CA HIS A 276 7.95 -31.55 -51.94
C HIS A 276 8.61 -31.73 -50.57
N GLY A 277 8.54 -32.96 -50.07
CA GLY A 277 9.30 -33.39 -48.91
C GLY A 277 10.73 -33.75 -49.29
N HIS A 278 11.64 -33.63 -48.33
CA HIS A 278 12.80 -34.51 -48.27
C HIS A 278 12.98 -35.04 -46.86
N ASP A 279 12.82 -36.36 -46.81
CA ASP A 279 13.01 -37.27 -45.72
C ASP A 279 14.51 -37.37 -45.40
N MET A 280 14.92 -37.11 -44.15
CA MET A 280 16.26 -37.42 -43.66
C MET A 280 16.16 -38.37 -42.47
N ARG A 281 16.31 -39.66 -42.81
CA ARG A 281 16.56 -40.77 -41.93
C ARG A 281 18.02 -40.72 -41.46
N ARG A 282 18.23 -40.58 -40.15
CA ARG A 282 19.54 -40.64 -39.50
C ARG A 282 19.84 -42.09 -39.15
N THR A 283 20.80 -42.71 -39.83
CA THR A 283 21.44 -43.97 -39.44
C THR A 283 22.92 -43.72 -39.20
N GLU A 284 23.39 -44.23 -38.07
CA GLU A 284 24.77 -44.27 -37.60
C GLU A 284 25.63 -45.18 -38.50
N HIS A 285 26.84 -44.75 -38.89
CA HIS A 285 28.12 -45.40 -38.54
C HIS A 285 29.31 -44.84 -39.37
N SER A 286 30.38 -44.55 -38.63
CA SER A 286 31.83 -44.74 -38.89
C SER A 286 32.50 -44.41 -40.25
N ASP A 287 33.50 -43.53 -40.13
CA ASP A 287 34.89 -43.65 -40.60
C ASP A 287 35.33 -43.28 -42.05
N VAL A 288 36.40 -42.45 -42.06
CA VAL A 288 37.57 -42.40 -42.99
C VAL A 288 37.51 -41.52 -44.27
N LEU A 289 38.26 -40.40 -44.17
CA LEU A 289 39.33 -39.83 -45.04
C LEU A 289 39.15 -39.58 -46.57
N GLU A 290 39.69 -38.43 -46.99
CA GLU A 290 40.18 -38.04 -48.34
C GLU A 290 39.10 -37.85 -49.45
N SER A 291 39.21 -37.01 -50.46
CA SER A 291 40.11 -35.92 -50.87
C SER A 291 39.45 -35.26 -52.11
N ILE A 292 39.64 -33.94 -52.26
CA ILE A 292 39.85 -33.12 -53.49
C ILE A 292 38.88 -33.22 -54.71
N PRO A 293 38.56 -32.08 -55.39
CA PRO A 293 37.48 -31.89 -56.38
C PRO A 293 38.01 -32.19 -57.83
N PRO A 294 37.45 -31.77 -59.01
CA PRO A 294 36.57 -30.61 -59.28
C PRO A 294 35.71 -30.60 -60.60
N ILE A 295 35.23 -29.39 -60.97
CA ILE A 295 35.17 -28.81 -62.33
C ILE A 295 33.96 -29.08 -63.28
N THR A 296 33.35 -27.96 -63.73
CA THR A 296 32.64 -27.66 -65.02
C THR A 296 31.35 -28.43 -65.36
N GLN A 297 30.42 -28.00 -66.22
CA GLN A 297 30.21 -26.92 -67.20
C GLN A 297 28.68 -26.92 -67.47
N CYS A 298 28.01 -25.78 -67.61
CA CYS A 298 27.55 -25.19 -68.87
C CYS A 298 26.54 -26.02 -69.72
N SER A 299 25.39 -25.39 -70.02
CA SER A 299 24.78 -25.23 -71.36
C SER A 299 23.28 -25.56 -71.47
N THR A 300 22.52 -24.49 -71.73
CA THR A 300 21.46 -24.31 -72.76
C THR A 300 20.46 -25.42 -73.10
N ALA A 301 19.19 -25.02 -73.28
CA ALA A 301 18.45 -25.01 -74.56
C ALA A 301 16.94 -25.31 -74.37
N ILE A 302 16.03 -24.46 -74.90
CA ILE A 302 15.09 -24.74 -76.04
C ILE A 302 13.90 -25.65 -75.63
N SER A 303 12.62 -25.46 -75.96
CA SER A 303 11.80 -24.43 -76.63
C SER A 303 10.31 -24.86 -76.55
N ASN A 304 9.41 -23.93 -76.89
CA ASN A 304 8.13 -24.06 -77.63
C ASN A 304 7.05 -25.12 -77.27
N PHE A 305 5.80 -24.65 -77.07
CA PHE A 305 4.56 -25.08 -77.77
C PHE A 305 3.35 -24.17 -77.35
N GLN A 306 2.83 -23.25 -78.17
CA GLN A 306 1.71 -23.32 -79.15
C GLN A 306 0.30 -23.68 -78.61
N LEU A 307 -0.63 -22.70 -78.59
CA LEU A 307 -1.89 -22.55 -79.39
C LEU A 307 -3.06 -23.48 -78.92
N ASP A 308 -4.35 -23.13 -78.86
CA ASP A 308 -5.18 -22.12 -79.52
C ASP A 308 -6.61 -22.08 -78.90
N HIS A 309 -7.45 -21.16 -79.39
CA HIS A 309 -8.93 -21.09 -79.38
C HIS A 309 -9.68 -20.08 -78.47
N THR A 310 -9.95 -18.93 -79.09
CA THR A 310 -11.16 -18.05 -79.01
C THR A 310 -12.44 -18.75 -79.54
N PRO A 311 -13.70 -18.20 -79.55
CA PRO A 311 -14.07 -16.76 -79.51
C PRO A 311 -15.47 -16.33 -78.95
N LYS A 312 -15.73 -15.01 -79.07
CA LYS A 312 -17.03 -14.26 -79.13
C LYS A 312 -17.78 -14.03 -77.80
N SER A 313 -18.38 -12.87 -77.49
CA SER A 313 -18.61 -11.61 -78.23
C SER A 313 -19.18 -10.52 -77.28
N ASN A 314 -18.66 -9.31 -77.42
CA ASN A 314 -19.29 -7.98 -77.39
C ASN A 314 -20.61 -7.75 -76.60
N LEU A 315 -20.59 -6.84 -75.61
CA LEU A 315 -21.41 -5.63 -75.66
C LEU A 315 -20.79 -4.51 -74.82
N ARG A 316 -20.56 -3.38 -75.49
CA ARG A 316 -20.01 -2.13 -75.00
C ARG A 316 -21.20 -1.21 -74.70
N LEU A 317 -21.28 -0.68 -73.48
CA LEU A 317 -22.08 0.52 -73.20
C LEU A 317 -21.22 1.45 -72.36
N ASP A 318 -20.71 2.48 -73.03
CA ASP A 318 -20.02 3.62 -72.44
C ASP A 318 -21.03 4.41 -71.59
N THR A 319 -20.72 4.58 -70.31
CA THR A 319 -21.22 5.69 -69.50
C THR A 319 -20.02 6.29 -68.80
N ASP A 320 -19.63 7.47 -69.26
CA ASP A 320 -18.66 8.34 -68.62
C ASP A 320 -19.10 8.62 -67.18
N VAL A 321 -18.44 7.98 -66.22
CA VAL A 321 -18.53 8.33 -64.80
C VAL A 321 -17.29 9.13 -64.45
N GLU A 322 -17.52 10.43 -64.35
CA GLU A 322 -16.68 11.48 -63.80
C GLU A 322 -15.86 10.98 -62.59
N ALA A 323 -14.54 11.13 -62.68
CA ALA A 323 -13.58 10.70 -61.67
C ALA A 323 -13.85 11.39 -60.32
N ALA A 324 -14.51 10.69 -59.41
CA ALA A 324 -14.63 11.10 -58.01
C ALA A 324 -13.25 11.06 -57.34
N PRO A 325 -12.89 12.08 -56.54
CA PRO A 325 -11.57 12.21 -55.96
C PRO A 325 -11.32 11.10 -54.95
N ASN A 326 -10.10 10.56 -54.96
CA ASN A 326 -9.54 9.65 -53.96
C ASN A 326 -10.10 9.94 -52.56
N GLN A 327 -11.09 9.15 -52.13
CA GLN A 327 -11.56 9.15 -50.75
C GLN A 327 -10.42 8.59 -49.91
N ALA A 328 -9.61 9.50 -49.37
CA ALA A 328 -8.69 9.20 -48.29
C ALA A 328 -9.48 8.46 -47.21
N SER A 329 -9.07 7.20 -46.97
CA SER A 329 -9.60 6.42 -45.86
C SER A 329 -9.57 7.30 -44.61
N PRO A 330 -10.68 7.41 -43.86
CA PRO A 330 -10.74 8.27 -42.70
C PRO A 330 -9.66 7.79 -41.73
N THR A 331 -8.59 8.58 -41.64
CA THR A 331 -7.53 8.34 -40.67
C THR A 331 -8.21 8.40 -39.30
N PRO A 332 -8.15 7.33 -38.50
CA PRO A 332 -8.83 7.28 -37.22
C PRO A 332 -8.42 8.50 -36.41
N SER A 333 -9.41 9.29 -35.98
CA SER A 333 -9.16 10.57 -35.35
C SER A 333 -8.16 10.39 -34.20
N THR A 334 -7.12 11.22 -34.18
CA THR A 334 -6.02 11.18 -33.21
C THR A 334 -6.52 11.20 -31.76
N LYS A 335 -7.71 11.77 -31.52
CA LYS A 335 -8.41 11.75 -30.22
C LYS A 335 -8.85 10.36 -29.78
N GLY A 336 -9.30 9.51 -30.72
CA GLY A 336 -9.68 8.13 -30.42
C GLY A 336 -8.48 7.26 -30.01
N LYS A 337 -7.31 7.49 -30.63
CA LYS A 337 -6.07 6.79 -30.27
C LYS A 337 -5.60 7.17 -28.86
N HIS A 338 -5.60 8.45 -28.50
CA HIS A 338 -5.21 8.87 -27.15
C HIS A 338 -6.14 8.35 -26.05
N LEU A 339 -7.45 8.30 -26.31
CA LEU A 339 -8.40 7.71 -25.37
C LEU A 339 -8.18 6.20 -25.24
N TYR A 340 -7.92 5.51 -26.35
CA TYR A 340 -7.62 4.08 -26.34
C TYR A 340 -6.31 3.78 -25.59
N ASP A 341 -5.25 4.53 -25.86
CA ASP A 341 -3.95 4.35 -25.19
C ASP A 341 -4.06 4.64 -23.68
N PHE A 342 -4.78 5.70 -23.29
CA PHE A 342 -5.05 6.00 -21.87
C PHE A 342 -5.89 4.91 -21.19
N LEU A 343 -6.96 4.44 -21.84
CA LEU A 343 -7.80 3.37 -21.31
C LEU A 343 -7.03 2.04 -21.26
N PHE A 344 -6.15 1.77 -22.22
CA PHE A 344 -5.31 0.59 -22.26
C PHE A 344 -4.24 0.62 -21.17
N GLU A 345 -3.60 1.77 -20.91
CA GLU A 345 -2.63 1.97 -19.83
C GLU A 345 -3.31 1.93 -18.45
N THR A 346 -4.46 2.58 -18.31
CA THR A 346 -5.29 2.45 -17.09
C THR A 346 -5.75 1.00 -16.90
N TYR A 347 -6.10 0.30 -17.99
CA TYR A 347 -6.46 -1.11 -17.96
C TYR A 347 -5.28 -2.02 -17.61
N THR A 348 -4.05 -1.77 -18.09
CA THR A 348 -2.89 -2.59 -17.73
C THR A 348 -2.50 -2.38 -16.27
N ILE A 349 -2.57 -1.15 -15.76
CA ILE A 349 -2.37 -0.83 -14.33
C ILE A 349 -3.47 -1.47 -13.47
N CYS A 350 -4.73 -1.32 -13.88
CA CYS A 350 -5.84 -1.98 -13.22
C CYS A 350 -5.73 -3.50 -13.32
N ARG A 351 -5.21 -4.05 -14.42
CA ARG A 351 -5.03 -5.50 -14.64
C ARG A 351 -3.95 -6.05 -13.74
N THR A 352 -2.82 -5.38 -13.52
CA THR A 352 -1.83 -5.84 -12.53
C THR A 352 -2.34 -5.73 -11.10
N TRP A 353 -3.20 -4.75 -10.80
CA TRP A 353 -3.91 -4.69 -9.51
C TRP A 353 -5.03 -5.72 -9.36
N LEU A 354 -5.75 -6.01 -10.46
CA LEU A 354 -6.84 -6.98 -10.57
C LEU A 354 -6.33 -8.39 -10.89
N ASP A 355 -5.05 -8.56 -11.16
CA ASP A 355 -4.43 -9.88 -11.29
C ASP A 355 -4.71 -10.53 -9.96
N PHE A 356 -5.68 -11.43 -9.93
CA PHE A 356 -6.60 -11.73 -8.82
C PHE A 356 -5.97 -12.13 -7.48
N PHE A 357 -4.65 -12.19 -7.42
CA PHE A 357 -3.89 -12.73 -6.32
C PHE A 357 -3.67 -11.76 -5.15
N PRO A 358 -3.30 -10.48 -5.31
CA PRO A 358 -3.29 -9.52 -4.21
C PRO A 358 -4.71 -9.34 -3.65
N LEU A 359 -5.74 -9.34 -4.52
CA LEU A 359 -7.13 -9.28 -4.08
C LEU A 359 -7.52 -10.50 -3.21
N LYS A 360 -7.08 -11.71 -3.57
CA LYS A 360 -7.34 -12.92 -2.78
C LYS A 360 -6.75 -12.79 -1.37
N HIS A 361 -5.47 -12.43 -1.26
CA HIS A 361 -4.83 -12.24 0.05
C HIS A 361 -5.44 -11.08 0.83
N PHE A 362 -5.77 -9.99 0.14
CA PHE A 362 -6.46 -8.86 0.76
C PHE A 362 -7.81 -9.28 1.35
N LEU A 363 -8.62 -10.05 0.62
CA LEU A 363 -9.90 -10.57 1.12
C LEU A 363 -9.70 -11.56 2.27
N ALA A 364 -8.68 -12.41 2.19
CA ALA A 364 -8.31 -13.36 3.22
C ALA A 364 -8.01 -12.72 4.57
N ILE A 365 -7.34 -11.56 4.55
CA ILE A 365 -6.93 -10.81 5.73
C ILE A 365 -8.05 -9.86 6.17
N SER A 366 -8.76 -9.26 5.21
CA SER A 366 -9.93 -8.41 5.46
C SER A 366 -11.03 -9.16 6.19
N PHE A 367 -11.19 -10.45 5.93
CA PHE A 367 -12.27 -11.21 6.56
C PHE A 367 -12.09 -11.37 8.08
N PRO A 368 -10.96 -11.88 8.62
CA PRO A 368 -10.68 -11.85 10.06
C PRO A 368 -10.64 -10.43 10.62
N PHE A 369 -10.16 -9.44 9.86
CA PHE A 369 -10.19 -8.03 10.28
C PHE A 369 -11.62 -7.53 10.51
N LEU A 370 -12.55 -7.82 9.60
CA LEU A 370 -13.96 -7.45 9.72
C LEU A 370 -14.63 -8.18 10.89
N ILE A 371 -14.30 -9.45 11.14
CA ILE A 371 -14.78 -10.18 12.32
C ILE A 371 -14.26 -9.54 13.61
N ALA A 372 -12.97 -9.18 13.66
CA ALA A 372 -12.37 -8.51 14.81
C ALA A 372 -13.02 -7.14 15.05
N PHE A 373 -13.23 -6.36 13.99
CA PHE A 373 -13.94 -5.09 14.04
C PHE A 373 -15.38 -5.25 14.53
N GLN A 374 -16.12 -6.21 13.97
CA GLN A 374 -17.46 -6.55 14.42
C GLN A 374 -17.48 -6.90 15.90
N THR A 375 -16.53 -7.73 16.35
CA THR A 375 -16.45 -8.18 17.74
C THR A 375 -16.15 -7.00 18.67
N ALA A 376 -15.29 -6.08 18.27
CA ALA A 376 -15.04 -4.85 19.02
C ALA A 376 -16.33 -4.02 19.18
N VAL A 377 -17.08 -3.81 18.11
CA VAL A 377 -18.37 -3.09 18.18
C VAL A 377 -19.39 -3.84 19.03
N ASP A 378 -19.48 -5.17 18.91
CA ASP A 378 -20.37 -6.00 19.73
C ASP A 378 -19.98 -5.96 21.23
N ILE A 379 -18.70 -5.76 21.57
CA ILE A 379 -18.24 -5.54 22.96
C ILE A 379 -18.73 -4.19 23.45
N GLU A 380 -18.46 -3.10 22.72
CA GLU A 380 -18.88 -1.75 23.10
C GLU A 380 -20.40 -1.66 23.29
N MET A 381 -21.17 -2.17 22.32
CA MET A 381 -22.63 -2.21 22.42
C MET A 381 -23.10 -3.05 23.61
N SER A 382 -22.41 -4.14 23.96
CA SER A 382 -22.79 -4.95 25.12
C SER A 382 -22.51 -4.22 26.43
N ILE A 383 -21.46 -3.41 26.51
CA ILE A 383 -21.14 -2.61 27.70
C ILE A 383 -22.20 -1.50 27.85
N ASP A 384 -22.44 -0.73 26.79
CA ASP A 384 -23.43 0.35 26.79
C ASP A 384 -24.83 -0.13 27.21
N LEU A 385 -25.26 -1.29 26.70
CA LEU A 385 -26.57 -1.86 27.03
C LEU A 385 -26.67 -2.29 28.51
N ASN A 386 -25.57 -2.69 29.14
CA ASN A 386 -25.55 -3.14 30.53
C ASN A 386 -25.05 -2.07 31.51
N LEU A 387 -24.71 -0.86 31.05
CA LEU A 387 -24.18 0.22 31.88
C LEU A 387 -25.10 0.56 33.07
N HIS A 388 -26.42 0.54 32.83
CA HIS A 388 -27.42 0.77 33.87
C HIS A 388 -27.43 -0.28 34.99
N LEU A 389 -26.87 -1.48 34.77
CA LEU A 389 -26.76 -2.56 35.75
C LEU A 389 -25.50 -2.46 36.63
N MET A 390 -24.48 -1.73 36.16
CA MET A 390 -23.14 -1.65 36.77
C MET A 390 -22.98 -0.50 37.78
N GLY A 391 -23.92 0.44 37.81
CA GLY A 391 -23.82 1.65 38.64
C GLY A 391 -22.81 2.65 38.06
N ASN A 392 -23.20 3.92 37.95
CA ASN A 392 -22.54 4.96 37.15
C ASN A 392 -21.10 5.39 37.56
N LEU A 393 -20.33 4.66 38.38
CA LEU A 393 -19.23 5.28 39.15
C LEU A 393 -17.79 4.77 38.93
N GLU A 394 -17.53 3.67 38.23
CA GLU A 394 -16.18 3.08 38.27
C GLU A 394 -15.53 2.69 36.92
N GLU A 395 -16.22 2.73 35.78
CA GLU A 395 -15.57 2.40 34.49
C GLU A 395 -14.58 3.46 33.99
N ASP A 396 -14.79 4.73 34.36
CA ASP A 396 -13.93 5.85 33.97
C ASP A 396 -12.63 5.91 34.80
N GLN A 397 -12.50 5.10 35.85
CA GLN A 397 -11.31 5.09 36.69
C GLN A 397 -10.18 4.31 36.02
N TRP A 398 -9.08 5.02 35.79
CA TRP A 398 -7.84 4.42 35.31
C TRP A 398 -7.18 3.61 36.42
N THR A 399 -7.24 2.28 36.30
CA THR A 399 -6.52 1.39 37.22
C THR A 399 -5.06 1.22 36.80
N PHE A 400 -4.21 0.83 37.75
CA PHE A 400 -2.83 0.44 37.44
C PHE A 400 -2.77 -0.67 36.37
N GLY A 401 -3.72 -1.62 36.42
CA GLY A 401 -3.85 -2.69 35.42
C GLY A 401 -4.12 -2.16 34.01
N GLN A 402 -4.96 -1.13 33.87
CA GLN A 402 -5.24 -0.47 32.59
C GLN A 402 -4.01 0.24 32.01
N ILE A 403 -3.24 0.94 32.84
CA ILE A 403 -2.00 1.61 32.40
C ILE A 403 -0.96 0.57 31.96
N LEU A 404 -0.82 -0.51 32.72
CA LEU A 404 0.08 -1.60 32.37
C LEU A 404 -0.33 -2.27 31.05
N ALA A 405 -1.64 -2.49 30.84
CA ALA A 405 -2.17 -3.04 29.59
C ALA A 405 -1.82 -2.15 28.40
N LEU A 406 -1.97 -0.84 28.50
CA LEU A 406 -1.56 0.09 27.43
C LEU A 406 -0.04 0.06 27.20
N LEU A 407 0.76 0.00 28.26
CA LEU A 407 2.22 -0.06 28.14
C LEU A 407 2.68 -1.33 27.41
N LEU A 408 1.98 -2.45 27.61
CA LEU A 408 2.22 -3.70 26.88
C LEU A 408 1.90 -3.60 25.38
N VAL A 409 1.07 -2.64 24.96
CA VAL A 409 0.77 -2.37 23.54
C VAL A 409 1.81 -1.48 22.88
N VAL A 410 2.45 -0.59 23.64
CA VAL A 410 3.46 0.33 23.12
C VAL A 410 4.61 -0.45 22.45
N ALA A 411 5.11 -1.52 23.07
CA ALA A 411 6.23 -2.28 22.52
C ALA A 411 5.90 -2.95 21.16
N PRO A 412 4.79 -3.71 21.00
CA PRO A 412 4.32 -4.19 19.70
C PRO A 412 4.08 -3.07 18.69
N ALA A 413 3.46 -1.95 19.10
CA ALA A 413 3.18 -0.82 18.21
C ALA A 413 4.47 -0.18 17.68
N LEU A 414 5.47 0.03 18.54
CA LEU A 414 6.79 0.51 18.14
C LEU A 414 7.47 -0.45 17.17
N ARG A 415 7.36 -1.76 17.42
CA ARG A 415 7.93 -2.77 16.52
C ARG A 415 7.24 -2.79 15.16
N VAL A 416 5.92 -2.69 15.11
CA VAL A 416 5.17 -2.51 13.86
C VAL A 416 5.61 -1.22 13.16
N GLY A 417 5.75 -0.12 13.90
CA GLY A 417 6.27 1.15 13.37
C GLY A 417 7.67 1.02 12.76
N GLN A 418 8.58 0.32 13.43
CA GLN A 418 9.92 0.03 12.91
C GLN A 418 9.86 -0.81 11.62
N ILE A 419 9.08 -1.89 11.61
CA ILE A 419 8.91 -2.74 10.42
C ILE A 419 8.33 -1.93 9.26
N LEU A 420 7.32 -1.11 9.52
CA LEU A 420 6.72 -0.21 8.54
C LEU A 420 7.76 0.74 7.94
N LEU A 421 8.57 1.37 8.80
CA LEU A 421 9.58 2.33 8.37
C LEU A 421 10.79 1.68 7.70
N GLU A 422 11.11 0.43 8.05
CA GLU A 422 12.34 -0.23 7.61
C GLU A 422 12.18 -1.16 6.42
N GLN A 423 11.12 -1.95 6.38
CA GLN A 423 10.99 -3.06 5.44
C GLN A 423 10.04 -2.76 4.29
N THR A 424 9.16 -1.77 4.43
CA THR A 424 8.14 -1.51 3.41
C THR A 424 8.56 -0.44 2.41
N PHE A 425 8.03 -0.52 1.19
CA PHE A 425 8.20 0.53 0.18
C PHE A 425 7.77 1.91 0.71
N LEU A 426 6.68 1.95 1.49
CA LEU A 426 6.20 3.17 2.14
C LEU A 426 7.25 3.71 3.13
N GLY A 427 7.84 2.85 3.94
CA GLY A 427 8.95 3.19 4.82
C GLY A 427 10.15 3.75 4.05
N SER A 428 10.49 3.17 2.91
CA SER A 428 11.56 3.69 2.04
C SER A 428 11.22 5.08 1.49
N HIS A 429 9.95 5.35 1.16
CA HIS A 429 9.48 6.66 0.73
C HIS A 429 9.52 7.67 1.87
N ILE A 430 9.01 7.31 3.05
CA ILE A 430 9.07 8.12 4.26
C ILE A 430 10.52 8.42 4.62
N ARG A 431 11.43 7.44 4.51
CA ARG A 431 12.86 7.62 4.79
C ARG A 431 13.56 8.47 3.73
N LYS A 432 13.25 8.29 2.45
CA LYS A 432 13.77 9.17 1.36
C LYS A 432 13.25 10.59 1.50
N TRP A 433 11.99 10.74 1.93
CA TRP A 433 11.40 12.03 2.23
C TRP A 433 12.06 12.64 3.48
N ALA A 434 12.23 11.87 4.55
CA ALA A 434 12.91 12.26 5.78
C ALA A 434 14.38 12.62 5.51
N SER A 435 15.12 11.86 4.71
CA SER A 435 16.52 12.15 4.39
C SER A 435 16.68 13.36 3.47
N LYS A 436 15.75 13.58 2.54
CA LYS A 436 15.71 14.81 1.73
C LYS A 436 15.37 16.04 2.56
N THR A 437 14.53 15.89 3.58
CA THR A 437 14.17 17.00 4.49
C THR A 437 15.22 17.23 5.58
N GLN A 438 15.94 16.19 6.02
CA GLN A 438 17.04 16.27 6.98
C GLN A 438 18.27 17.04 6.44
N GLY A 439 18.40 17.14 5.11
CA GLY A 439 19.38 18.02 4.46
C GLY A 439 19.01 19.51 4.48
N CYS A 440 17.76 19.88 4.80
CA CYS A 440 17.34 21.28 4.87
C CYS A 440 17.29 21.85 6.29
N HIS A 441 17.15 21.04 7.34
CA HIS A 441 17.35 21.48 8.72
C HIS A 441 17.78 20.28 9.59
N SER A 442 18.85 20.45 10.38
CA SER A 442 19.37 19.45 11.32
C SER A 442 18.44 19.16 12.52
N ALA A 443 17.25 19.75 12.55
CA ALA A 443 16.28 19.61 13.63
C ALA A 443 14.84 19.59 13.09
N LEU A 444 14.52 18.63 12.22
CA LEU A 444 13.13 18.18 12.15
C LEU A 444 12.89 17.26 13.34
N ASP A 445 12.55 17.89 14.45
CA ASP A 445 12.12 17.21 15.66
C ASP A 445 10.88 16.36 15.33
N LEU A 446 11.03 15.04 15.39
CA LEU A 446 9.93 14.09 15.19
C LEU A 446 8.77 14.38 16.17
N SER A 447 9.06 15.04 17.29
CA SER A 447 8.05 15.53 18.23
C SER A 447 7.10 16.56 17.60
N TRP A 448 7.55 17.32 16.61
CA TRP A 448 6.77 18.33 15.89
C TRP A 448 5.73 17.69 14.96
N PHE A 449 6.14 16.68 14.19
CA PHE A 449 5.23 15.89 13.33
C PHE A 449 4.20 15.12 14.18
N MET A 450 4.64 14.53 15.30
CA MET A 450 3.77 13.78 16.21
C MET A 450 2.80 14.68 17.00
N ARG A 451 3.10 15.98 17.19
CA ARG A 451 2.22 16.90 17.91
C ARG A 451 1.07 17.43 17.06
N GLY A 452 1.16 17.38 15.73
CA GLY A 452 0.03 17.66 14.82
C GLY A 452 -0.66 19.02 15.00
N LEU A 453 -0.07 19.94 15.76
CA LEU A 453 -0.63 21.22 16.17
C LEU A 453 0.51 22.23 16.21
N LEU A 454 0.50 23.16 15.26
CA LEU A 454 1.41 24.29 15.24
C LEU A 454 0.96 25.28 16.34
N THR A 455 1.83 25.53 17.30
CA THR A 455 1.66 26.68 18.20
C THR A 455 1.87 27.98 17.41
N ARG A 456 1.22 29.07 17.82
CA ARG A 456 1.28 30.37 17.13
C ARG A 456 2.71 30.90 16.90
N SER A 457 3.64 30.60 17.81
CA SER A 457 5.06 30.97 17.69
C SER A 457 5.76 30.24 16.54
N GLU A 458 5.42 28.99 16.31
CA GLU A 458 6.04 28.16 15.28
C GLU A 458 5.54 28.56 13.88
N TRP A 459 4.29 29.04 13.75
CA TRP A 459 3.80 29.63 12.49
C TRP A 459 4.57 30.89 12.10
N ARG A 460 4.88 31.78 13.07
CA ARG A 460 5.67 32.99 12.81
C ARG A 460 7.07 32.65 12.29
N SER A 461 7.72 31.65 12.88
CA SER A 461 9.04 31.17 12.43
C SER A 461 8.99 30.60 11.00
N LEU A 462 7.97 29.78 10.71
CA LEU A 462 7.76 29.24 9.35
C LEU A 462 7.50 30.34 8.33
N HIS A 463 6.71 31.35 8.72
CA HIS A 463 6.41 32.52 7.90
C HIS A 463 7.69 33.33 7.56
N GLU A 464 8.49 33.68 8.56
CA GLU A 464 9.77 34.39 8.33
C GLU A 464 10.71 33.60 7.41
N THR A 465 10.73 32.28 7.54
CA THR A 465 11.55 31.40 6.70
C THR A 465 11.09 31.42 5.23
N ILE A 466 9.78 31.33 4.98
CA ILE A 466 9.23 31.41 3.61
C ILE A 466 9.56 32.77 2.99
N PHE A 467 9.35 33.85 3.74
CA PHE A 467 9.61 35.21 3.27
C PHE A 467 11.07 35.43 2.90
N ASN A 468 12.00 35.07 3.79
CA ASN A 468 13.44 35.24 3.56
C ASN A 468 13.91 34.46 2.33
N ASN A 469 13.41 33.24 2.12
CA ASN A 469 13.75 32.45 0.95
C ASN A 469 13.22 33.06 -0.36
N ILE A 470 12.00 33.61 -0.36
CA ILE A 470 11.45 34.31 -1.54
C ILE A 470 12.25 35.57 -1.84
N CYS A 471 12.63 36.36 -0.83
CA CYS A 471 13.47 37.55 -1.00
C CYS A 471 14.87 37.19 -1.52
N LEU A 472 15.48 36.12 -1.02
CA LEU A 472 16.80 35.67 -1.48
C LEU A 472 16.75 35.17 -2.93
N ALA A 473 15.68 34.48 -3.32
CA ALA A 473 15.42 34.10 -4.70
C ALA A 473 15.27 35.34 -5.61
N GLN A 474 14.56 36.37 -5.17
CA GLN A 474 14.42 37.62 -5.91
C GLN A 474 15.75 38.33 -6.11
N PHE A 475 16.56 38.44 -5.06
CA PHE A 475 17.91 39.01 -5.14
C PHE A 475 18.81 38.26 -6.13
N ALA A 476 18.79 36.92 -6.09
CA ALA A 476 19.54 36.10 -7.02
C ALA A 476 19.05 36.28 -8.48
N CYS A 477 17.74 36.46 -8.68
CA CYS A 477 17.15 36.72 -9.98
C CYS A 477 17.60 38.07 -10.57
N THR A 478 17.69 39.13 -9.76
CA THR A 478 18.16 40.45 -10.24
C THR A 478 19.63 40.41 -10.68
N GLN A 479 20.46 39.62 -10.02
CA GLN A 479 21.87 39.44 -10.39
C GLN A 479 22.05 38.69 -11.73
N LEU A 480 21.07 37.89 -12.16
CA LEU A 480 21.10 37.24 -13.48
C LEU A 480 20.80 38.23 -14.63
N GLY A 481 20.07 39.31 -14.35
CA GLY A 481 19.62 40.28 -15.35
C GLY A 481 20.77 41.03 -16.02
N ASP A 482 21.83 41.33 -15.26
CA ASP A 482 22.98 42.11 -15.76
C ASP A 482 23.93 41.28 -16.65
N ALA A 483 23.78 39.95 -16.70
CA ALA A 483 24.78 39.04 -17.25
C ALA A 483 24.38 38.34 -18.58
N THR A 484 23.17 38.53 -19.13
CA THR A 484 22.63 37.57 -20.13
C THR A 484 22.04 38.17 -21.42
N ASN A 485 22.17 37.41 -22.53
CA ASN A 485 21.65 37.72 -23.87
C ASN A 485 20.10 37.79 -23.89
N VAL A 486 19.54 38.50 -24.90
CA VAL A 486 18.10 38.79 -25.12
C VAL A 486 17.14 37.58 -24.94
N VAL A 487 17.58 36.35 -25.20
CA VAL A 487 16.76 35.13 -25.06
C VAL A 487 16.62 34.65 -23.59
N ALA A 488 17.57 34.99 -22.71
CA ALA A 488 17.46 34.73 -21.28
C ALA A 488 16.49 35.71 -20.59
N PHE A 489 16.31 36.90 -21.18
CA PHE A 489 15.47 37.97 -20.65
C PHE A 489 14.01 37.55 -20.43
N GLN A 490 13.42 36.78 -21.36
CA GLN A 490 12.05 36.27 -21.21
C GLN A 490 11.91 35.26 -20.07
N GLY A 491 12.95 34.44 -19.82
CA GLY A 491 12.96 33.47 -18.73
C GLY A 491 13.10 34.15 -17.37
N ILE A 492 13.96 35.17 -17.29
CA ILE A 492 14.18 35.98 -16.08
C ILE A 492 12.92 36.80 -15.76
N PHE A 493 12.28 37.42 -16.76
CA PHE A 493 11.05 38.18 -16.57
C PHE A 493 9.88 37.30 -16.09
N ALA A 494 9.73 36.10 -16.65
CA ALA A 494 8.73 35.14 -16.19
C ALA A 494 8.99 34.69 -14.73
N LEU A 495 10.26 34.50 -14.37
CA LEU A 495 10.66 34.13 -13.02
C LEU A 495 10.40 35.26 -12.02
N GLU A 496 10.76 36.50 -12.37
CA GLU A 496 10.50 37.70 -11.56
C GLU A 496 8.99 37.89 -11.34
N TRP A 497 8.18 37.68 -12.38
CA TRP A 497 6.72 37.70 -12.27
C TRP A 497 6.19 36.64 -11.31
N HIS A 498 6.69 35.40 -11.38
CA HIS A 498 6.30 34.34 -10.45
C HIS A 498 6.72 34.65 -9.01
N LEU A 499 7.89 35.24 -8.79
CA LEU A 499 8.34 35.65 -7.45
C LEU A 499 7.50 36.80 -6.88
N LEU A 500 7.14 37.79 -7.70
CA LEU A 500 6.22 38.87 -7.31
C LEU A 500 4.83 38.33 -6.96
N LEU A 501 4.31 37.38 -7.75
CA LEU A 501 3.06 36.71 -7.46
C LEU A 501 3.16 35.93 -6.14
N ALA A 502 4.25 35.21 -5.90
CA ALA A 502 4.50 34.49 -4.66
C ALA A 502 4.49 35.43 -3.43
N ILE A 503 5.14 36.60 -3.52
CA ILE A 503 5.11 37.63 -2.45
C ILE A 503 3.68 38.14 -2.22
N SER A 504 2.92 38.38 -3.28
CA SER A 504 1.53 38.85 -3.17
C SER A 504 0.63 37.82 -2.49
N GLN A 505 0.76 36.54 -2.87
CA GLN A 505 0.01 35.43 -2.26
C GLN A 505 0.42 35.27 -0.79
N PHE A 506 1.72 35.39 -0.51
CA PHE A 506 2.23 35.29 0.86
C PHE A 506 1.72 36.42 1.77
N LYS A 507 1.63 37.66 1.28
CA LYS A 507 0.98 38.75 2.01
C LYS A 507 -0.51 38.50 2.27
N ALA A 508 -1.21 37.85 1.33
CA ALA A 508 -2.61 37.46 1.54
C ALA A 508 -2.73 36.38 2.63
N VAL A 509 -1.81 35.42 2.67
CA VAL A 509 -1.70 34.44 3.78
C VAL A 509 -1.51 35.17 5.11
N ASP A 510 -0.55 36.10 5.20
CA ASP A 510 -0.29 36.85 6.43
C ASP A 510 -1.52 37.64 6.88
N GLN A 511 -2.24 38.29 5.97
CA GLN A 511 -3.48 39.01 6.29
C GLN A 511 -4.57 38.10 6.85
N VAL A 512 -4.75 36.90 6.29
CA VAL A 512 -5.72 35.91 6.80
C VAL A 512 -5.37 35.49 8.24
N PHE A 513 -4.08 35.41 8.57
CA PHE A 513 -3.62 34.99 9.90
C PHE A 513 -3.41 36.13 10.92
N THR A 514 -3.32 37.40 10.48
CA THR A 514 -3.03 38.56 11.35
C THR A 514 -4.24 39.44 11.70
N PHE A 515 -5.25 39.58 10.82
CA PHE A 515 -6.29 40.62 10.95
C PHE A 515 -7.25 40.51 12.15
N TYR A 516 -7.27 39.39 12.88
CA TYR A 516 -8.26 39.14 13.95
C TYR A 516 -7.66 39.03 15.34
N THR A 517 -6.40 39.45 15.51
CA THR A 517 -5.85 39.65 16.86
C THR A 517 -6.44 40.93 17.43
N LYS A 518 -7.56 40.80 18.16
CA LYS A 518 -8.03 41.84 19.08
C LYS A 518 -6.81 42.26 19.92
N PRO A 519 -6.42 43.55 19.97
CA PRO A 519 -5.26 43.96 20.75
C PRO A 519 -5.48 43.50 22.19
N LEU A 520 -4.63 42.58 22.66
CA LEU A 520 -4.64 42.13 24.04
C LEU A 520 -4.34 43.38 24.90
N PRO A 521 -5.09 43.63 25.99
CA PRO A 521 -4.83 44.78 26.85
C PRO A 521 -3.36 44.83 27.24
N SER A 522 -2.75 45.99 27.03
CA SER A 522 -1.32 46.25 27.20
C SER A 522 -0.86 45.80 28.59
N ILE A 523 -0.08 44.72 28.64
CA ILE A 523 0.70 44.33 29.82
C ILE A 523 1.85 45.35 29.93
N PRO A 524 2.17 45.88 31.13
CA PRO A 524 3.23 46.86 31.30
C PRO A 524 4.58 46.32 30.82
N SER A 525 5.24 47.12 30.00
CA SER A 525 6.56 46.88 29.41
C SER A 525 7.61 46.57 30.48
N GLU A 526 8.16 45.36 30.42
CA GLU A 526 9.32 44.94 31.19
C GLU A 526 10.58 45.14 30.33
N SER A 527 11.48 45.98 30.85
CA SER A 527 12.89 46.26 30.51
C SER A 527 13.46 45.98 29.10
N GLU A 528 14.02 47.04 28.52
CA GLU A 528 14.90 47.08 27.33
C GLU A 528 15.88 45.90 27.21
N PRO A 529 15.96 45.23 26.05
CA PRO A 529 17.02 44.29 25.75
C PRO A 529 18.34 45.02 25.41
N PRO A 530 19.50 44.37 25.61
CA PRO A 530 20.80 45.00 25.45
C PRO A 530 21.09 45.35 23.99
N LYS A 531 21.64 46.55 23.79
CA LYS A 531 22.19 47.05 22.52
C LYS A 531 23.16 46.04 21.92
N GLN A 532 22.76 45.47 20.79
CA GLN A 532 23.58 44.61 19.96
C GLN A 532 24.64 45.47 19.25
N THR A 533 25.90 45.28 19.63
CA THR A 533 27.07 45.86 18.98
C THR A 533 27.16 45.37 17.54
N SER A 534 27.22 46.31 16.60
CA SER A 534 27.49 46.10 15.19
C SER A 534 28.87 45.49 14.99
N SER A 535 28.92 44.18 14.77
CA SER A 535 30.02 43.54 14.06
C SER A 535 29.74 43.67 12.57
N ASP A 536 30.64 44.30 11.83
CA ASP A 536 30.64 44.32 10.37
C ASP A 536 30.61 42.87 9.86
N GLU A 537 29.42 42.46 9.42
CA GLU A 537 29.14 41.14 8.89
C GLU A 537 29.74 41.11 7.46
N GLU A 538 30.94 40.54 7.33
CA GLU A 538 31.50 40.18 6.04
C GLU A 538 30.47 39.30 5.31
N ALA A 539 29.77 39.88 4.34
CA ALA A 539 28.90 39.15 3.44
C ALA A 539 29.66 37.92 2.91
N PRO A 540 29.11 36.69 3.02
CA PRO A 540 29.84 35.48 2.69
C PRO A 540 30.37 35.55 1.26
N LYS A 541 31.70 35.63 1.08
CA LYS A 541 32.37 35.56 -0.23
C LYS A 541 31.99 34.29 -1.03
N PHE A 542 31.37 33.32 -0.37
CA PHE A 542 30.80 32.10 -0.95
C PHE A 542 29.51 32.31 -1.78
N LEU A 543 28.87 33.48 -1.70
CA LEU A 543 27.62 33.80 -2.44
C LEU A 543 27.88 34.32 -3.87
N ALA A 544 29.12 34.61 -4.26
CA ALA A 544 29.42 35.26 -5.54
C ALA A 544 29.50 34.32 -6.75
N ASP A 545 29.72 33.02 -6.56
CA ASP A 545 30.21 32.18 -7.67
C ASP A 545 29.11 31.54 -8.54
N ASN A 546 27.84 31.51 -8.10
CA ASN A 546 26.74 30.98 -8.93
C ASN A 546 25.34 31.44 -8.48
N PRO A 547 24.81 32.56 -9.01
CA PRO A 547 23.50 33.08 -8.61
C PRO A 547 22.35 32.14 -8.99
N LEU A 548 22.51 31.31 -10.03
CA LEU A 548 21.50 30.31 -10.42
C LEU A 548 21.37 29.20 -9.36
N LYS A 549 22.49 28.78 -8.75
CA LYS A 549 22.48 27.77 -7.67
C LYS A 549 21.78 28.30 -6.42
N ILE A 550 22.04 29.56 -6.06
CA ILE A 550 21.41 30.24 -4.92
C ILE A 550 19.90 30.33 -5.13
N LEU A 551 19.49 30.85 -6.29
CA LEU A 551 18.09 30.94 -6.70
C LEU A 551 17.36 29.59 -6.60
N LYS A 552 17.98 28.51 -7.08
CA LYS A 552 17.43 27.15 -7.01
C LYS A 552 17.26 26.68 -5.57
N ILE A 553 18.28 26.86 -4.73
CA ILE A 553 18.24 26.47 -3.31
C ILE A 553 17.12 27.24 -2.57
N SER A 554 17.01 28.54 -2.79
CA SER A 554 15.99 29.38 -2.15
C SER A 554 14.58 29.03 -2.58
N LEU A 555 14.34 28.73 -3.86
CA LEU A 555 13.04 28.26 -4.33
C LEU A 555 12.67 26.89 -3.77
N ILE A 556 13.63 25.98 -3.62
CA ILE A 556 13.42 24.69 -2.93
C ILE A 556 13.04 24.93 -1.47
N GLY A 557 13.78 25.79 -0.76
CA GLY A 557 13.49 26.14 0.63
C GLY A 557 12.09 26.73 0.80
N ALA A 558 11.71 27.70 -0.03
CA ALA A 558 10.37 28.29 0.00
C ALA A 558 9.28 27.24 -0.27
N ARG A 559 9.45 26.39 -1.29
CA ARG A 559 8.50 25.32 -1.63
C ARG A 559 8.31 24.36 -0.47
N ASP A 560 9.40 23.92 0.13
CA ASP A 560 9.34 22.91 1.19
C ASP A 560 8.68 23.49 2.44
N SER A 561 8.96 24.75 2.80
CA SER A 561 8.27 25.44 3.89
C SER A 561 6.76 25.64 3.64
N VAL A 562 6.35 25.93 2.39
CA VAL A 562 4.91 26.04 2.05
C VAL A 562 4.22 24.68 2.06
N SER A 563 4.88 23.61 1.62
CA SER A 563 4.38 22.23 1.73
C SER A 563 4.17 21.83 3.20
N ILE A 564 5.11 22.20 4.08
CA ILE A 564 4.95 22.01 5.52
C ILE A 564 3.73 22.77 6.03
N ALA A 565 3.57 24.05 5.65
CA ALA A 565 2.42 24.87 6.03
C ALA A 565 1.07 24.23 5.64
N GLN A 566 0.98 23.56 4.49
CA GLN A 566 -0.23 22.87 4.01
C GLN A 566 -0.58 21.58 4.77
N SER A 567 0.39 20.97 5.44
CA SER A 567 0.20 19.71 6.19
C SER A 567 -0.40 19.91 7.58
N VAL A 568 -0.46 21.15 8.06
CA VAL A 568 -0.85 21.51 9.42
C VAL A 568 -2.37 21.41 9.58
N ARG A 569 -2.82 20.85 10.71
CA ARG A 569 -4.24 20.77 11.07
C ARG A 569 -4.50 21.64 12.30
N PHE A 570 -5.61 22.38 12.30
CA PHE A 570 -6.07 23.15 13.46
C PHE A 570 -7.22 22.41 14.15
N SER A 571 -7.20 22.37 15.49
CA SER A 571 -8.20 21.68 16.31
C SER A 571 -9.50 22.47 16.47
N ASP A 572 -9.44 23.80 16.45
CA ASP A 572 -10.60 24.69 16.58
C ASP A 572 -11.39 24.78 15.25
N VAL A 573 -12.71 24.63 15.32
CA VAL A 573 -13.63 24.70 14.18
C VAL A 573 -13.58 26.06 13.48
N THR A 574 -13.39 27.16 14.23
CA THR A 574 -13.27 28.51 13.65
C THR A 574 -11.92 28.73 12.99
N GLU A 575 -10.86 28.08 13.46
CA GLU A 575 -9.55 28.07 12.80
C GLU A 575 -9.54 27.17 11.57
N ARG A 576 -10.37 26.12 11.54
CA ARG A 576 -10.49 25.21 10.40
C ARG A 576 -11.05 25.90 9.14
N GLU A 577 -12.06 26.76 9.28
CA GLU A 577 -12.60 27.50 8.12
C GLU A 577 -11.59 28.54 7.62
N ARG A 578 -10.90 29.23 8.55
CA ARG A 578 -9.79 30.15 8.23
C ARG A 578 -8.64 29.44 7.52
N TYR A 579 -8.30 28.24 7.99
CA TYR A 579 -7.29 27.40 7.35
C TYR A 579 -7.72 26.97 5.95
N ARG A 580 -9.02 26.76 5.71
CA ARG A 580 -9.52 26.40 4.39
C ARG A 580 -9.28 27.51 3.36
N GLU A 581 -9.49 28.77 3.76
CA GLU A 581 -9.16 29.94 2.92
C GLU A 581 -7.65 30.05 2.71
N GLY A 582 -6.85 29.94 3.78
CA GLY A 582 -5.39 29.95 3.72
C GLY A 582 -4.81 28.81 2.87
N ALA A 583 -5.42 27.62 2.89
CA ALA A 583 -4.98 26.45 2.14
C ALA A 583 -5.09 26.64 0.63
N VAL A 584 -6.12 27.36 0.16
CA VAL A 584 -6.26 27.72 -1.26
C VAL A 584 -5.12 28.64 -1.68
N VAL A 585 -4.80 29.65 -0.87
CA VAL A 585 -3.72 30.61 -1.14
C VAL A 585 -2.35 29.90 -1.11
N LEU A 586 -2.12 29.01 -0.14
CA LEU A 586 -0.91 28.18 -0.06
C LEU A 586 -0.78 27.24 -1.26
N ALA A 587 -1.88 26.69 -1.78
CA ALA A 587 -1.87 25.87 -3.00
C ALA A 587 -1.47 26.68 -4.24
N CYS A 588 -2.00 27.89 -4.40
CA CYS A 588 -1.58 28.81 -5.46
C CYS A 588 -0.10 29.21 -5.33
N LEU A 589 0.38 29.42 -4.10
CA LEU A 589 1.78 29.71 -3.82
C LEU A 589 2.70 28.53 -4.21
N MET A 590 2.31 27.29 -3.88
CA MET A 590 3.04 26.08 -4.29
C MET A 590 3.16 25.95 -5.81
N ASP A 591 2.06 26.15 -6.54
CA ASP A 591 2.04 26.06 -8.00
C ASP A 591 2.94 27.12 -8.65
N THR A 592 2.96 28.32 -8.04
CA THR A 592 3.82 29.43 -8.46
C THR A 592 5.30 29.10 -8.23
N LEU A 593 5.65 28.57 -7.06
CA LEU A 593 7.03 28.16 -6.73
C LEU A 593 7.50 26.99 -7.61
N TYR A 594 6.62 26.05 -7.94
CA TYR A 594 6.94 24.95 -8.85
C TYR A 594 7.20 25.44 -10.28
N SER A 595 6.38 26.38 -10.75
CA SER A 595 6.56 27.02 -12.06
C SER A 595 7.89 27.79 -12.14
N ALA A 596 8.23 28.52 -11.07
CA ALA A 596 9.52 29.19 -10.92
C ALA A 596 10.70 28.20 -10.95
N LEU A 597 10.61 27.09 -10.20
CA LEU A 597 11.64 26.05 -10.17
C LEU A 597 11.90 25.45 -11.56
N LYS A 598 10.84 25.15 -12.30
CA LYS A 598 10.91 24.60 -13.66
C LYS A 598 11.52 25.60 -14.64
N ALA A 599 11.30 26.91 -14.45
CA ALA A 599 11.95 27.94 -15.24
C ALA A 599 13.47 27.97 -14.97
N VAL A 600 13.88 27.85 -13.71
CA VAL A 600 15.29 27.78 -13.30
C VAL A 600 16.00 26.56 -13.88
N GLU A 601 15.38 25.39 -13.84
CA GLU A 601 15.93 24.16 -14.44
C GLU A 601 16.15 24.31 -15.95
N ARG A 602 15.24 25.00 -16.65
CA ARG A 602 15.39 25.30 -18.08
C ARG A 602 16.54 26.27 -18.35
N LEU A 603 16.77 27.23 -17.47
CA LEU A 603 17.92 28.14 -17.55
C LEU A 603 19.24 27.40 -17.31
N GLU A 604 19.27 26.46 -16.38
CA GLU A 604 20.45 25.63 -16.07
C GLU A 604 20.88 24.77 -17.27
N VAL A 605 19.92 24.11 -17.92
CA VAL A 605 20.20 23.32 -19.15
C VAL A 605 20.74 24.21 -20.27
N LYS A 606 20.20 25.41 -20.44
CA LYS A 606 20.68 26.36 -21.46
C LYS A 606 22.09 26.86 -21.17
N ASP A 607 22.40 27.20 -19.92
CA ASP A 607 23.74 27.65 -19.52
C ASP A 607 24.79 26.56 -19.78
N VAL A 608 24.48 25.30 -19.46
CA VAL A 608 25.36 24.15 -19.76
C VAL A 608 25.61 24.00 -21.26
N LEU A 609 24.55 24.08 -22.08
CA LEU A 609 24.69 23.98 -23.54
C LEU A 609 25.51 25.14 -24.12
N GLN A 610 25.36 26.35 -23.58
CA GLN A 610 26.09 27.52 -24.05
C GLN A 610 27.58 27.45 -23.66
N ARG A 611 27.91 26.94 -22.48
CA ARG A 611 29.30 26.68 -22.08
C ARG A 611 29.95 25.60 -22.95
N GLN A 612 29.22 24.53 -23.29
CA GLN A 612 29.71 23.48 -24.20
C GLN A 612 29.95 24.02 -25.62
N SER A 613 29.04 24.85 -26.15
CA SER A 613 29.21 25.50 -27.45
C SER A 613 30.44 26.42 -27.49
N ASN A 614 30.72 27.14 -26.41
CA ASN A 614 31.88 28.05 -26.33
C ASN A 614 33.21 27.31 -26.16
N HIS A 615 33.21 26.10 -25.57
CA HIS A 615 34.41 25.27 -25.47
C HIS A 615 34.67 24.39 -26.72
N GLY A 616 33.67 24.20 -27.59
CA GLY A 616 33.82 23.48 -28.86
C GLY A 616 34.52 24.28 -29.97
N ALA A 617 34.70 25.58 -29.80
CA ALA A 617 35.48 26.43 -30.69
C ALA A 617 36.97 26.40 -30.30
N GLY A 618 37.61 25.24 -30.49
CA GLY A 618 39.07 25.12 -30.36
C GLY A 618 39.81 25.94 -31.42
N PRO A 619 41.03 26.43 -31.12
CA PRO A 619 41.79 27.32 -31.99
C PRO A 619 42.18 26.59 -33.28
N GLN A 620 41.88 27.23 -34.41
CA GLN A 620 42.27 26.80 -35.74
C GLN A 620 43.79 26.57 -35.79
N GLU A 621 44.20 25.33 -36.07
CA GLU A 621 45.58 24.87 -36.21
C GLU A 621 46.40 25.81 -37.12
N ARG A 622 47.41 26.47 -36.54
CA ARG A 622 48.55 26.99 -37.30
C ARG A 622 49.59 25.88 -37.38
N THR A 623 49.63 25.21 -38.51
CA THR A 623 50.68 24.26 -38.91
C THR A 623 52.03 24.97 -38.99
N GLY A 624 53.01 24.47 -38.23
CA GLY A 624 54.39 24.97 -38.22
C GLY A 624 55.36 23.82 -37.95
N GLN A 625 56.24 23.59 -38.92
CA GLN A 625 57.24 22.54 -39.09
C GLN A 625 58.36 22.46 -38.04
N LEU A 626 58.93 21.24 -37.94
CA LEU A 626 60.30 20.83 -37.58
C LEU A 626 60.76 21.17 -36.14
N ASN A 627 61.29 20.24 -35.33
CA ASN A 627 62.53 19.51 -35.58
C ASN A 627 62.77 18.43 -34.49
N SER A 628 63.73 17.58 -34.80
CA SER A 628 64.14 16.34 -34.15
C SER A 628 65.01 16.49 -32.90
N ASP A 629 65.08 15.35 -32.19
CA ASP A 629 66.22 14.81 -31.43
C ASP A 629 66.28 14.94 -29.88
N VAL A 630 66.73 13.80 -29.33
CA VAL A 630 67.49 13.57 -28.06
C VAL A 630 66.77 12.92 -26.86
N SER A 631 66.86 11.58 -26.85
CA SER A 631 67.38 10.65 -25.81
C SER A 631 67.02 10.71 -24.30
N PHE A 632 66.66 9.52 -23.81
CA PHE A 632 67.10 8.80 -22.59
C PHE A 632 66.81 9.31 -21.16
N CYS A 633 66.18 8.39 -20.39
CA CYS A 633 66.45 7.94 -19.00
C CYS A 633 65.28 8.06 -18.00
N GLY A 634 64.99 6.93 -17.33
CA GLY A 634 64.78 6.93 -15.88
C GLY A 634 63.36 6.69 -15.34
N VAL A 635 63.01 5.42 -15.12
CA VAL A 635 62.16 4.91 -14.02
C VAL A 635 63.00 5.03 -12.72
N PRO A 636 62.46 5.38 -11.52
CA PRO A 636 61.66 4.42 -10.74
C PRO A 636 60.57 4.92 -9.77
N GLU A 637 59.67 3.97 -9.51
CA GLU A 637 59.03 3.56 -8.24
C GLU A 637 58.41 4.53 -7.22
N SER A 638 57.17 4.17 -6.85
CA SER A 638 56.54 4.14 -5.52
C SER A 638 56.27 5.44 -4.76
N LEU A 639 54.97 5.78 -4.68
CA LEU A 639 54.19 5.83 -3.43
C LEU A 639 52.69 5.73 -3.73
#